data_AF-H3GT00-F1
#
_entry.id   AF-H3GT00-F1
#
_cell.length_a   1.000
_cell.length_b   1.000
_cell.length_c   1.000
_cell.angle_alpha   90.00
_cell.angle_beta   90.00
_cell.angle_gamma   90.00
#
_symmetry.space_group_name_H-M   'P 1'
#
loop_
_entity.id
_entity.type
_entity.pdbx_description
1 polymer ?
#
loop_
_entity_poly.entity_id
_entity_poly.type
_entity_poly.pdbx_seq_one_letter_code
_entity_poly.pdbx_strand_id
1 'polypeptide(L)'
;MINLVFLLDITGSMGSELEGVKETVRHLVASVFEEEYAVMITIITFTESSQGCFVTNHSFTEGEEAMDFITSVKLCVPPGHPSVSANGGDGDENQKAAFAELLTLDSTMPTIAFLITDAGPHLLAETRTCEAEHEINFLKEKHSIVDSDMFNVLALVQAHFEGNLIVNVVKYVKNSDHRMYGSIAKTFDGVLIEPKVRAATQLAAGLMVILSKMFDRCAGGTFEVAAEEEAPSETSLDTFIFYDLEGFSVPSCEADVKNNAIPVAGDTRDVLFAFLDRATVVVGDRFAKRAIAASGLREQVELLITIAQCLTGKLGYNDALDRATSLVETIRDLLPDENQNHLKLTAESLPGVLQQKITTSSELEASISAITLLTTQEATEDALEEDDVFDPKTVLQTVASLFLAHLAVLQLPEKNGKPDFMDAWSAVITKVSPDVVTARDFLTLIGSEEATGGLSIRARDYNYAQMVADPDDALGSALVRAASGTQVLDILTGLLSGAPAGLFCPNMFRGTVSASLMALLEQRDEPLSDFQWELVAKLVHSIRLVMTSVKPLPKMPVNPEDAVGKLLFFLLRRSQEKYDGEALLAVLKELLATRVHKFIRFNEARYLALVERMVGYTHESVVEDAFDPHALDQDVWRFGAKKAGRFAATTSFFQAFERCANNLIRCVAVSPKKFKDDTQVVPTLQEVWPTCTEELPKFLLLQKRSARYRIVRDAAAADGKINWELNHTLDEDLDSATYEKLAMQLLRRKYDAFLRELRERRANEAAEQRWSRALKTARASSMEAFLEKLALIRDSASQEHKLLWKALKQLGAGEKNEVELYEEKLEVLITGRLEVRRGEFDVVFNRGNLHPHPDKLAPMSAELQAKLRELRRKYDWPIRHKYRDGKSNRNGHSNDTPSEWAKKRSDAEKTFWEDN
;
A
#
# COMPACT_ATOMS: atom_id res chain seq x y z
N MET A 1 -9.72 -13.17 -2.90
CA MET A 1 -9.44 -14.40 -2.14
C MET A 1 -8.53 -15.23 -3.02
N ILE A 2 -7.41 -15.72 -2.50
CA ILE A 2 -6.44 -16.55 -3.24
C ILE A 2 -6.64 -17.99 -2.79
N ASN A 3 -6.58 -18.95 -3.71
CA ASN A 3 -6.55 -20.36 -3.37
C ASN A 3 -5.11 -20.88 -3.32
N LEU A 4 -4.67 -21.41 -2.18
CA LEU A 4 -3.42 -22.16 -2.09
C LEU A 4 -3.75 -23.66 -2.16
N VAL A 5 -3.32 -24.29 -3.24
CA VAL A 5 -3.56 -25.72 -3.48
C VAL A 5 -2.29 -26.51 -3.18
N PHE A 6 -2.41 -27.58 -2.39
CA PHE A 6 -1.33 -28.54 -2.15
C PHE A 6 -1.69 -29.87 -2.79
N LEU A 7 -0.97 -30.26 -3.85
CA LEU A 7 -1.05 -31.59 -4.45
C LEU A 7 0.01 -32.46 -3.77
N LEU A 8 -0.43 -33.34 -2.88
CA LEU A 8 0.41 -34.11 -1.98
C LEU A 8 0.46 -35.57 -2.38
N ASP A 9 1.67 -36.01 -2.68
CA ASP A 9 2.03 -37.41 -2.79
C ASP A 9 2.02 -38.07 -1.39
N ILE A 10 1.23 -39.13 -1.22
CA ILE A 10 1.14 -39.88 0.04
C ILE A 10 1.52 -41.35 -0.11
N THR A 11 2.24 -41.69 -1.18
CA THR A 11 2.70 -43.05 -1.50
C THR A 11 3.78 -43.54 -0.52
N GLY A 12 4.15 -44.82 -0.59
CA GLY A 12 5.09 -45.40 0.38
C GLY A 12 6.49 -44.79 0.35
N SER A 13 6.97 -44.32 -0.81
CA SER A 13 8.29 -43.69 -0.99
C SER A 13 8.42 -42.39 -0.20
N MET A 14 7.33 -41.65 -0.05
CA MET A 14 7.24 -40.43 0.76
C MET A 14 7.42 -40.68 2.27
N GLY A 15 7.64 -41.91 2.73
CA GLY A 15 7.62 -42.29 4.15
C GLY A 15 8.46 -41.43 5.10
N SER A 16 9.71 -41.09 4.77
CA SER A 16 10.54 -40.22 5.61
C SER A 16 10.18 -38.72 5.49
N GLU A 17 9.45 -38.36 4.43
CA GLU A 17 9.20 -36.98 4.04
C GLU A 17 7.80 -36.50 4.41
N LEU A 18 6.80 -37.39 4.40
CA LEU A 18 5.39 -37.02 4.54
C LEU A 18 5.09 -36.34 5.87
N GLU A 19 5.64 -36.83 6.99
CA GLU A 19 5.46 -36.16 8.29
C GLU A 19 6.11 -34.76 8.29
N GLY A 20 7.24 -34.61 7.61
CA GLY A 20 7.88 -33.31 7.40
C GLY A 20 7.03 -32.37 6.54
N VAL A 21 6.42 -32.89 5.46
CA VAL A 21 5.50 -32.17 4.58
C VAL A 21 4.23 -31.77 5.32
N LYS A 22 3.61 -32.66 6.09
CA LYS A 22 2.43 -32.39 6.90
C LYS A 22 2.70 -31.29 7.92
N GLU A 23 3.81 -31.38 8.65
CA GLU A 23 4.21 -30.35 9.61
C GLU A 23 4.52 -29.03 8.89
N THR A 24 5.14 -29.07 7.70
CA THR A 24 5.42 -27.88 6.88
C THR A 24 4.13 -27.18 6.43
N VAL A 25 3.18 -27.93 5.86
CA VAL A 25 1.87 -27.43 5.41
C VAL A 25 1.05 -26.96 6.61
N ARG A 26 1.06 -27.67 7.74
CA ARG A 26 0.38 -27.27 8.98
C ARG A 26 0.89 -25.92 9.50
N HIS A 27 2.21 -25.75 9.57
CA HIS A 27 2.81 -24.48 9.99
C HIS A 27 2.47 -23.34 9.03
N LEU A 28 2.50 -23.61 7.73
CA LEU A 28 2.15 -22.64 6.70
C LEU A 28 0.68 -22.22 6.81
N VAL A 29 -0.24 -23.17 6.95
CA VAL A 29 -1.68 -22.90 7.16
C VAL A 29 -1.87 -22.06 8.42
N ALA A 30 -1.24 -22.42 9.54
CA ALA A 30 -1.33 -21.64 10.77
C ALA A 30 -0.90 -20.19 10.57
N SER A 31 0.25 -19.97 9.92
CA SER A 31 0.79 -18.63 9.69
C SER A 31 -0.04 -17.81 8.71
N VAL A 32 -0.56 -18.42 7.63
CA VAL A 32 -1.35 -17.71 6.61
C VAL A 32 -2.72 -17.26 7.15
N PHE A 33 -3.32 -18.01 8.07
CA PHE A 33 -4.59 -17.64 8.71
C PHE A 33 -4.42 -16.74 9.96
N GLU A 34 -3.23 -16.68 10.57
CA GLU A 34 -2.91 -15.69 11.60
C GLU A 34 -2.74 -14.27 11.02
N GLU A 35 -2.26 -14.18 9.78
CA GLU A 35 -2.19 -12.94 9.01
C GLU A 35 -3.59 -12.62 8.40
N GLU A 36 -4.01 -11.34 8.33
CA GLU A 36 -5.37 -10.95 7.84
C GLU A 36 -5.59 -11.16 6.31
N TYR A 37 -5.01 -12.21 5.71
CA TYR A 37 -5.15 -12.53 4.30
C TYR A 37 -6.43 -13.31 4.02
N ALA A 38 -7.15 -12.93 2.95
CA ALA A 38 -8.31 -13.68 2.47
C ALA A 38 -7.86 -14.88 1.61
N VAL A 39 -7.64 -16.03 2.25
CA VAL A 39 -7.11 -17.25 1.61
C VAL A 39 -8.07 -18.44 1.76
N MET A 40 -8.16 -19.25 0.71
CA MET A 40 -8.74 -20.60 0.74
C MET A 40 -7.59 -21.60 0.63
N ILE A 41 -7.63 -22.68 1.39
CA ILE A 41 -6.64 -23.77 1.28
C ILE A 41 -7.34 -24.97 0.67
N THR A 42 -6.80 -25.49 -0.43
CA THR A 42 -7.23 -26.76 -1.01
C THR A 42 -6.13 -27.79 -0.85
N ILE A 43 -6.45 -28.97 -0.33
CA ILE A 43 -5.52 -30.09 -0.22
C ILE A 43 -6.02 -31.21 -1.11
N ILE A 44 -5.22 -31.55 -2.12
CA ILE A 44 -5.42 -32.67 -3.02
C ILE A 44 -4.39 -33.73 -2.65
N THR A 45 -4.81 -34.92 -2.22
CA THR A 45 -3.87 -36.03 -2.00
C THR A 45 -4.03 -37.07 -3.08
N PHE A 46 -2.93 -37.68 -3.50
CA PHE A 46 -2.92 -38.74 -4.50
C PHE A 46 -2.04 -39.92 -4.07
N THR A 47 -2.51 -41.13 -4.36
CA THR A 47 -1.83 -42.40 -4.07
C THR A 47 -2.44 -43.53 -4.88
N GLU A 48 -1.81 -44.70 -4.87
CA GLU A 48 -2.29 -45.81 -5.68
C GLU A 48 -1.93 -47.21 -5.20
N SER A 49 -2.52 -48.19 -5.86
CA SER A 49 -2.14 -49.59 -5.77
C SER A 49 -2.57 -50.34 -7.01
N SER A 50 -2.20 -51.61 -7.08
CA SER A 50 -2.76 -52.57 -8.02
C SER A 50 -4.31 -52.68 -7.98
N GLN A 51 -4.99 -52.12 -6.97
CA GLN A 51 -6.45 -52.11 -6.84
C GLN A 51 -7.12 -50.83 -7.36
N GLY A 52 -6.36 -49.76 -7.64
CA GLY A 52 -6.95 -48.52 -8.14
C GLY A 52 -6.08 -47.28 -7.93
N CYS A 53 -6.48 -46.22 -8.63
CA CYS A 53 -5.99 -44.85 -8.51
C CYS A 53 -6.88 -44.07 -7.53
N PHE A 54 -6.28 -43.44 -6.51
CA PHE A 54 -7.00 -42.72 -5.46
C PHE A 54 -6.55 -41.27 -5.40
N VAL A 55 -7.46 -40.34 -5.71
CA VAL A 55 -7.25 -38.90 -5.58
C VAL A 55 -8.39 -38.29 -4.76
N THR A 56 -8.06 -37.50 -3.75
CA THR A 56 -9.03 -36.80 -2.90
C THR A 56 -8.81 -35.30 -2.97
N ASN A 57 -9.89 -34.52 -2.87
CA ASN A 57 -9.86 -33.06 -2.95
C ASN A 57 -10.73 -32.47 -1.83
N HIS A 58 -10.12 -31.64 -0.99
CA HIS A 58 -10.81 -30.94 0.09
C HIS A 58 -10.38 -29.46 0.16
N SER A 59 -11.36 -28.55 0.18
CA SER A 59 -11.13 -27.10 0.29
C SER A 59 -11.65 -26.57 1.61
N PHE A 60 -10.89 -25.65 2.21
CA PHE A 60 -11.10 -25.10 3.55
C PHE A 60 -10.99 -23.58 3.51
N THR A 61 -11.92 -22.92 4.20
CA THR A 61 -11.87 -21.47 4.47
C THR A 61 -11.51 -21.14 5.92
N GLU A 62 -11.41 -22.17 6.77
CA GLU A 62 -11.06 -22.07 8.18
C GLU A 62 -9.73 -22.80 8.45
N GLY A 63 -8.78 -22.10 9.08
CA GLY A 63 -7.44 -22.64 9.31
C GLY A 63 -7.39 -23.86 10.21
N GLU A 64 -8.22 -23.89 11.28
CA GLU A 64 -8.28 -25.04 12.19
C GLU A 64 -8.72 -26.33 11.48
N GLU A 65 -9.74 -26.24 10.62
CA GLU A 65 -10.24 -27.40 9.86
C GLU A 65 -9.20 -27.92 8.85
N ALA A 66 -8.49 -27.02 8.18
CA ALA A 66 -7.39 -27.37 7.27
C ALA A 66 -6.22 -28.04 8.01
N MET A 67 -5.87 -27.54 9.20
CA MET A 67 -4.82 -28.11 10.07
C MET A 67 -5.19 -29.50 10.59
N ASP A 68 -6.44 -29.69 11.00
CA ASP A 68 -6.94 -30.99 11.44
C ASP A 68 -6.94 -32.00 10.29
N PHE A 69 -7.37 -31.57 9.10
CA PHE A 69 -7.35 -32.42 7.91
C PHE A 69 -5.93 -32.86 7.54
N ILE A 70 -4.97 -31.94 7.39
CA ILE A 70 -3.59 -32.30 7.01
C ILE A 70 -2.93 -33.21 8.05
N THR A 71 -3.21 -32.99 9.34
CA THR A 71 -2.69 -33.85 10.42
C THR A 71 -3.27 -35.27 10.34
N SER A 72 -4.51 -35.40 9.86
CA SER A 72 -5.20 -36.68 9.69
C SER A 72 -4.71 -37.51 8.49
N VAL A 73 -4.02 -36.88 7.52
CA VAL A 73 -3.47 -37.56 6.34
C VAL A 73 -2.45 -38.60 6.77
N LYS A 74 -2.57 -39.81 6.22
CA LYS A 74 -1.72 -40.96 6.53
C LYS A 74 -1.06 -41.48 5.26
N LEU A 75 0.20 -41.89 5.41
CA LEU A 75 0.94 -42.57 4.36
C LEU A 75 0.17 -43.80 3.88
N CYS A 76 0.11 -43.98 2.57
CA CYS A 76 -0.54 -45.08 1.87
C CYS A 76 -2.03 -45.27 2.17
N VAL A 77 -2.71 -44.33 2.81
CA VAL A 77 -4.13 -44.46 3.16
C VAL A 77 -4.89 -43.26 2.61
N PRO A 78 -5.63 -43.40 1.50
CA PRO A 78 -6.37 -42.30 0.92
C PRO A 78 -7.41 -41.75 1.92
N PRO A 79 -7.52 -40.43 2.10
CA PRO A 79 -8.53 -39.82 2.97
C PRO A 79 -9.94 -40.32 2.63
N GLY A 80 -10.74 -40.61 3.66
CA GLY A 80 -12.09 -41.19 3.49
C GLY A 80 -12.12 -42.71 3.24
N HIS A 81 -10.96 -43.36 3.03
CA HIS A 81 -10.85 -44.79 2.73
C HIS A 81 -9.90 -45.53 3.69
N PRO A 82 -10.21 -45.63 5.00
CA PRO A 82 -9.29 -46.14 6.02
C PRO A 82 -8.96 -47.64 5.90
N SER A 83 -9.72 -48.39 5.10
CA SER A 83 -9.50 -49.81 4.83
C SER A 83 -8.60 -50.09 3.62
N VAL A 84 -8.18 -49.05 2.89
CA VAL A 84 -7.34 -49.16 1.70
C VAL A 84 -5.89 -48.88 2.08
N SER A 85 -4.98 -49.78 1.67
CA SER A 85 -3.53 -49.62 1.78
C SER A 85 -2.97 -49.49 0.36
N ALA A 86 -2.78 -48.25 -0.07
CA ALA A 86 -2.34 -47.85 -1.39
C ALA A 86 -0.87 -47.42 -1.34
N ASN A 87 0.06 -48.38 -1.47
CA ASN A 87 1.48 -48.14 -1.20
C ASN A 87 2.28 -47.53 -2.37
N GLY A 88 1.67 -47.32 -3.54
CA GLY A 88 2.38 -47.03 -4.78
C GLY A 88 2.89 -48.31 -5.47
N GLY A 89 3.21 -48.20 -6.76
CA GLY A 89 4.10 -49.15 -7.44
C GLY A 89 5.57 -48.86 -7.11
N ASP A 90 6.48 -49.82 -7.27
CA ASP A 90 7.92 -49.55 -7.14
C ASP A 90 8.41 -48.68 -8.35
N GLY A 91 7.97 -47.42 -8.46
CA GLY A 91 8.22 -46.59 -9.65
C GLY A 91 7.51 -45.23 -9.69
N ASP A 92 6.90 -44.94 -10.84
CA ASP A 92 6.15 -43.71 -11.11
C ASP A 92 4.77 -43.72 -10.44
N GLU A 93 4.13 -42.54 -10.36
CA GLU A 93 2.91 -42.33 -9.57
C GLU A 93 1.81 -41.56 -10.34
N ASN A 94 0.69 -41.28 -9.68
CA ASN A 94 -0.54 -40.74 -10.28
C ASN A 94 -0.65 -39.21 -10.36
N GLN A 95 0.42 -38.51 -10.76
CA GLN A 95 0.38 -37.05 -10.85
C GLN A 95 -0.56 -36.54 -11.95
N LYS A 96 -0.87 -37.32 -13.01
CA LYS A 96 -1.82 -36.88 -14.05
C LYS A 96 -3.22 -36.78 -13.48
N ALA A 97 -3.64 -37.78 -12.71
CA ALA A 97 -4.93 -37.77 -12.01
C ALA A 97 -5.00 -36.64 -10.98
N ALA A 98 -3.89 -36.35 -10.28
CA ALA A 98 -3.82 -35.22 -9.35
C ALA A 98 -3.98 -33.86 -10.05
N PHE A 99 -3.30 -33.65 -11.18
CA PHE A 99 -3.46 -32.44 -11.98
C PHE A 99 -4.87 -32.30 -12.57
N ALA A 100 -5.45 -33.39 -13.06
CA ALA A 100 -6.82 -33.36 -13.59
C ALA A 100 -7.85 -32.96 -12.51
N GLU A 101 -7.59 -33.26 -11.24
CA GLU A 101 -8.47 -32.84 -10.14
C GLU A 101 -8.55 -31.30 -9.99
N LEU A 102 -7.54 -30.55 -10.47
CA LEU A 102 -7.61 -29.08 -10.52
C LEU A 102 -8.74 -28.56 -11.42
N LEU A 103 -9.19 -29.34 -12.41
CA LEU A 103 -10.35 -28.99 -13.27
C LEU A 103 -11.66 -28.90 -12.49
N THR A 104 -11.72 -29.48 -11.29
CA THR A 104 -12.91 -29.40 -10.41
C THR A 104 -12.96 -28.11 -9.59
N LEU A 105 -11.88 -27.33 -9.57
CA LEU A 105 -11.79 -26.08 -8.83
C LEU A 105 -12.36 -24.92 -9.64
N ASP A 106 -12.74 -23.85 -8.93
CA ASP A 106 -13.20 -22.60 -9.55
C ASP A 106 -12.06 -21.92 -10.32
N SER A 107 -12.18 -21.88 -11.65
CA SER A 107 -11.19 -21.30 -12.55
C SER A 107 -11.05 -19.78 -12.45
N THR A 108 -12.03 -19.09 -11.86
CA THR A 108 -12.00 -17.63 -11.68
C THR A 108 -11.20 -17.21 -10.46
N MET A 109 -10.88 -18.13 -9.55
CA MET A 109 -10.12 -17.85 -8.34
C MET A 109 -8.60 -17.93 -8.62
N PRO A 110 -7.82 -16.87 -8.35
CA PRO A 110 -6.37 -16.92 -8.46
C PRO A 110 -5.81 -18.04 -7.59
N THR A 111 -5.12 -18.98 -8.21
CA THR A 111 -4.71 -20.23 -7.60
C THR A 111 -3.19 -20.41 -7.68
N ILE A 112 -2.57 -20.67 -6.54
CA ILE A 112 -1.15 -21.05 -6.44
C ILE A 112 -1.12 -22.50 -5.97
N ALA A 113 -0.70 -23.39 -6.85
CA ALA A 113 -0.57 -24.81 -6.57
C ALA A 113 0.88 -25.18 -6.24
N PHE A 114 1.05 -26.06 -5.26
CA PHE A 114 2.30 -26.71 -4.93
C PHE A 114 2.13 -28.22 -5.13
N LEU A 115 2.80 -28.77 -6.15
CA LEU A 115 2.98 -30.21 -6.29
C LEU A 115 4.16 -30.65 -5.43
N ILE A 116 3.94 -31.58 -4.52
CA ILE A 116 4.95 -32.12 -3.62
C ILE A 116 5.05 -33.63 -3.83
N THR A 117 6.21 -34.10 -4.33
CA THR A 117 6.42 -35.50 -4.70
C THR A 117 7.91 -35.86 -4.66
N ASP A 118 8.22 -37.14 -4.54
CA ASP A 118 9.57 -37.69 -4.70
C ASP A 118 9.76 -38.55 -5.96
N ALA A 119 8.66 -38.94 -6.61
CA ALA A 119 8.64 -39.84 -7.77
C ALA A 119 8.58 -39.12 -9.13
N GLY A 120 8.47 -39.90 -10.21
CA GLY A 120 8.11 -39.45 -11.56
C GLY A 120 6.62 -39.74 -11.85
N PRO A 121 6.05 -39.17 -12.93
CA PRO A 121 4.70 -39.49 -13.38
C PRO A 121 4.66 -40.64 -14.36
N HIS A 122 3.58 -41.42 -14.35
CA HIS A 122 3.36 -42.49 -15.33
C HIS A 122 3.42 -41.97 -16.76
N LEU A 123 4.44 -42.35 -17.52
CA LEU A 123 4.57 -41.95 -18.92
C LEU A 123 3.80 -42.90 -19.84
N LEU A 124 3.18 -42.35 -20.90
CA LEU A 124 2.51 -43.10 -21.96
C LEU A 124 3.42 -44.16 -22.58
N ALA A 125 4.70 -43.85 -22.75
CA ALA A 125 5.70 -44.78 -23.30
C ALA A 125 5.94 -46.01 -22.40
N GLU A 126 5.59 -45.92 -21.12
CA GLU A 126 5.88 -46.90 -20.07
C GLU A 126 4.61 -47.59 -19.52
N THR A 127 3.46 -47.41 -20.18
CA THR A 127 2.09 -47.90 -19.84
C THR A 127 1.91 -49.42 -19.74
N ARG A 128 2.71 -50.10 -18.93
CA ARG A 128 2.66 -51.56 -18.73
C ARG A 128 2.30 -51.98 -17.31
N THR A 129 2.14 -51.04 -16.39
CA THR A 129 1.76 -51.29 -15.00
C THR A 129 0.24 -51.24 -14.83
N CYS A 130 -0.29 -52.03 -13.90
CA CYS A 130 -1.72 -52.01 -13.59
C CYS A 130 -2.13 -50.64 -13.04
N GLU A 131 -1.24 -50.01 -12.30
CA GLU A 131 -1.30 -48.68 -11.71
C GLU A 131 -1.57 -47.60 -12.78
N ALA A 132 -0.74 -47.52 -13.83
CA ALA A 132 -0.91 -46.60 -14.93
C ALA A 132 -2.25 -46.81 -15.69
N GLU A 133 -2.70 -48.07 -15.85
CA GLU A 133 -4.01 -48.36 -16.45
C GLU A 133 -5.17 -47.84 -15.58
N HIS A 134 -5.07 -47.96 -14.24
CA HIS A 134 -6.06 -47.39 -13.33
C HIS A 134 -6.08 -45.86 -13.39
N GLU A 135 -4.93 -45.20 -13.53
CA GLU A 135 -4.86 -43.75 -13.71
C GLU A 135 -5.56 -43.31 -15.00
N ILE A 136 -5.30 -44.00 -16.12
CA ILE A 136 -5.96 -43.74 -17.41
C ILE A 136 -7.47 -43.93 -17.30
N ASN A 137 -7.92 -44.98 -16.63
CA ASN A 137 -9.34 -45.23 -16.41
C ASN A 137 -9.96 -44.15 -15.52
N PHE A 138 -9.26 -43.71 -14.47
CA PHE A 138 -9.70 -42.61 -13.62
C PHE A 138 -9.87 -41.30 -14.41
N LEU A 139 -8.90 -40.95 -15.24
CA LEU A 139 -8.97 -39.77 -16.11
C LEU A 139 -10.17 -39.82 -17.07
N LYS A 140 -10.43 -40.99 -17.66
CA LYS A 140 -11.58 -41.20 -18.55
C LYS A 140 -12.91 -41.15 -17.83
N GLU A 141 -13.03 -41.86 -16.71
CA GLU A 141 -14.30 -42.02 -16.00
C GLU A 141 -14.69 -40.75 -15.22
N LYS A 142 -13.72 -40.09 -14.56
CA LYS A 142 -14.00 -38.94 -13.70
C LYS A 142 -13.95 -37.61 -14.46
N HIS A 143 -12.98 -37.44 -15.36
CA HIS A 143 -12.70 -36.16 -16.03
C HIS A 143 -13.00 -36.17 -17.54
N SER A 144 -13.45 -37.30 -18.10
CA SER A 144 -13.69 -37.46 -19.55
C SER A 144 -12.46 -37.22 -20.43
N ILE A 145 -11.26 -37.42 -19.88
CA ILE A 145 -9.99 -37.23 -20.59
C ILE A 145 -9.59 -38.55 -21.24
N VAL A 146 -9.62 -38.59 -22.58
CA VAL A 146 -9.30 -39.81 -23.36
C VAL A 146 -7.81 -39.91 -23.67
N ASP A 147 -7.17 -38.79 -23.98
CA ASP A 147 -5.73 -38.69 -24.17
C ASP A 147 -5.05 -38.37 -22.84
N SER A 148 -4.34 -39.37 -22.32
CA SER A 148 -3.70 -39.34 -21.01
C SER A 148 -2.25 -38.86 -21.06
N ASP A 149 -1.79 -38.29 -22.18
CA ASP A 149 -0.50 -37.58 -22.21
C ASP A 149 -0.49 -36.47 -21.15
N MET A 150 0.58 -36.40 -20.36
CA MET A 150 0.72 -35.38 -19.32
C MET A 150 0.49 -33.97 -19.88
N PHE A 151 1.09 -33.60 -21.01
CA PHE A 151 0.96 -32.24 -21.55
C PHE A 151 -0.41 -31.98 -22.16
N ASN A 152 -1.15 -33.01 -22.57
CA ASN A 152 -2.57 -32.85 -22.88
C ASN A 152 -3.39 -32.54 -21.63
N VAL A 153 -3.18 -33.28 -20.52
CA VAL A 153 -3.84 -32.98 -19.23
C VAL A 153 -3.50 -31.57 -18.75
N LEU A 154 -2.23 -31.18 -18.80
CA LEU A 154 -1.78 -29.84 -18.41
C LEU A 154 -2.35 -28.75 -19.31
N ALA A 155 -2.47 -28.98 -20.62
CA ALA A 155 -3.10 -28.02 -21.54
C ALA A 155 -4.58 -27.83 -21.22
N LEU A 156 -5.31 -28.90 -20.86
CA LEU A 156 -6.70 -28.78 -20.40
C LEU A 156 -6.81 -27.99 -19.10
N VAL A 157 -5.90 -28.23 -18.14
CA VAL A 157 -5.83 -27.47 -16.88
C VAL A 157 -5.49 -26.00 -17.16
N GLN A 158 -4.51 -25.72 -18.03
CA GLN A 158 -4.12 -24.37 -18.39
C GLN A 158 -5.28 -23.61 -19.08
N ALA A 159 -6.01 -24.29 -19.97
CA ALA A 159 -7.19 -23.75 -20.62
C ALA A 159 -8.33 -23.48 -19.63
N HIS A 160 -8.54 -24.35 -18.65
CA HIS A 160 -9.57 -24.17 -17.62
C HIS A 160 -9.34 -22.90 -16.79
N PHE A 161 -8.10 -22.62 -16.37
CA PHE A 161 -7.77 -21.47 -15.51
C PHE A 161 -7.48 -20.16 -16.26
N GLU A 162 -7.34 -20.17 -17.59
CA GLU A 162 -7.08 -18.98 -18.41
C GLU A 162 -5.95 -18.07 -17.89
N GLY A 163 -4.89 -18.65 -17.31
CA GLY A 163 -3.76 -17.92 -16.73
C GLY A 163 -3.89 -17.56 -15.25
N ASN A 164 -4.97 -17.94 -14.56
CA ASN A 164 -5.17 -17.73 -13.12
C ASN A 164 -4.51 -18.81 -12.23
N LEU A 165 -3.65 -19.68 -12.80
CA LEU A 165 -3.00 -20.78 -12.10
C LEU A 165 -1.47 -20.70 -12.24
N ILE A 166 -0.79 -20.74 -11.10
CA ILE A 166 0.65 -21.03 -11.03
C ILE A 166 0.86 -22.39 -10.40
N VAL A 167 1.70 -23.23 -11.03
CA VAL A 167 2.09 -24.53 -10.47
C VAL A 167 3.57 -24.50 -10.11
N ASN A 168 3.84 -24.54 -8.82
CA ASN A 168 5.17 -24.76 -8.26
C ASN A 168 5.38 -26.25 -7.99
N VAL A 169 6.57 -26.75 -8.30
CA VAL A 169 6.92 -28.15 -8.06
C VAL A 169 8.01 -28.22 -7.02
N VAL A 170 7.71 -28.88 -5.89
CA VAL A 170 8.66 -29.24 -4.85
C VAL A 170 9.01 -30.71 -5.02
N LYS A 171 10.18 -30.99 -5.60
CA LYS A 171 10.65 -32.36 -5.83
C LYS A 171 11.79 -32.72 -4.89
N TYR A 172 11.62 -33.81 -4.14
CA TYR A 172 12.55 -34.22 -3.09
C TYR A 172 13.75 -35.05 -3.56
N VAL A 173 13.71 -35.61 -4.78
CA VAL A 173 14.77 -36.47 -5.32
C VAL A 173 15.21 -36.00 -6.69
N LYS A 174 16.48 -35.65 -6.85
CA LYS A 174 17.07 -35.28 -8.14
C LYS A 174 17.37 -36.51 -9.02
N ASN A 175 16.59 -36.68 -10.08
CA ASN A 175 16.72 -37.76 -11.05
C ASN A 175 16.42 -37.28 -12.49
N SER A 176 16.29 -38.20 -13.45
CA SER A 176 16.00 -37.90 -14.87
C SER A 176 14.75 -37.04 -15.07
N ASP A 177 13.75 -37.22 -14.21
CA ASP A 177 12.41 -36.66 -14.41
C ASP A 177 12.33 -35.22 -13.91
N HIS A 178 13.43 -34.67 -13.37
CA HIS A 178 13.58 -33.22 -13.17
C HIS A 178 13.34 -32.43 -14.46
N ARG A 179 13.64 -33.01 -15.64
CA ARG A 179 13.29 -32.38 -16.93
C ARG A 179 11.79 -32.27 -17.13
N MET A 180 11.06 -33.32 -16.75
CA MET A 180 9.60 -33.36 -16.81
C MET A 180 9.04 -32.26 -15.90
N TYR A 181 9.40 -32.27 -14.62
CA TYR A 181 8.87 -31.28 -13.67
C TYR A 181 9.31 -29.84 -13.95
N GLY A 182 10.50 -29.62 -14.51
CA GLY A 182 10.90 -28.30 -15.01
C GLY A 182 10.02 -27.84 -16.18
N SER A 183 9.63 -28.76 -17.06
CA SER A 183 8.69 -28.48 -18.15
C SER A 183 7.27 -28.22 -17.64
N ILE A 184 6.80 -28.98 -16.65
CA ILE A 184 5.50 -28.76 -15.97
C ILE A 184 5.47 -27.38 -15.32
N ALA A 185 6.47 -27.04 -14.49
CA ALA A 185 6.56 -25.73 -13.85
C ALA A 185 6.60 -24.60 -14.88
N LYS A 186 7.33 -24.77 -16.00
CA LYS A 186 7.38 -23.80 -17.09
C LYS A 186 6.02 -23.58 -17.77
N THR A 187 5.20 -24.63 -17.95
CA THR A 187 3.86 -24.52 -18.55
C THR A 187 2.94 -23.57 -17.78
N PHE A 188 3.08 -23.51 -16.45
CA PHE A 188 2.25 -22.68 -15.57
C PHE A 188 3.02 -21.52 -14.93
N ASP A 189 4.13 -21.10 -15.55
CA ASP A 189 4.95 -19.97 -15.07
C ASP A 189 5.42 -20.07 -13.61
N GLY A 190 5.49 -21.29 -13.07
CA GLY A 190 5.95 -21.57 -11.71
C GLY A 190 7.44 -21.86 -11.61
N VAL A 191 7.84 -22.35 -10.44
CA VAL A 191 9.24 -22.72 -10.16
C VAL A 191 9.39 -24.20 -9.81
N LEU A 192 10.55 -24.75 -10.18
CA LEU A 192 11.01 -26.05 -9.71
C LEU A 192 11.94 -25.85 -8.51
N ILE A 193 11.59 -26.47 -7.38
CA ILE A 193 12.22 -26.31 -6.08
C ILE A 193 12.69 -27.69 -5.58
N GLU A 194 13.92 -27.76 -5.09
CA GLU A 194 14.46 -28.92 -4.39
C GLU A 194 14.82 -28.56 -2.93
N PRO A 195 14.27 -29.25 -1.92
CA PRO A 195 14.65 -29.07 -0.52
C PRO A 195 16.08 -29.54 -0.23
N LYS A 196 16.96 -28.66 0.28
CA LYS A 196 18.32 -29.02 0.75
C LYS A 196 18.30 -29.61 2.16
N VAL A 197 17.34 -29.19 2.97
CA VAL A 197 17.15 -29.64 4.35
C VAL A 197 15.83 -30.41 4.46
N ARG A 198 15.74 -31.26 5.49
CA ARG A 198 14.55 -32.11 5.74
C ARG A 198 13.78 -31.69 7.00
N ALA A 199 14.25 -30.63 7.68
CA ALA A 199 13.61 -30.13 8.90
C ALA A 199 12.35 -29.32 8.55
N ALA A 200 11.18 -29.81 8.98
CA ALA A 200 9.88 -29.22 8.65
C ALA A 200 9.76 -27.74 9.02
N THR A 201 10.26 -27.34 10.19
CA THR A 201 10.21 -25.95 10.64
C THR A 201 11.05 -25.01 9.76
N GLN A 202 12.17 -25.49 9.21
CA GLN A 202 13.01 -24.71 8.31
C GLN A 202 12.41 -24.61 6.91
N LEU A 203 11.80 -25.69 6.41
CA LEU A 203 11.09 -25.71 5.14
C LEU A 203 9.83 -24.85 5.19
N ALA A 204 9.08 -24.91 6.30
CA ALA A 204 7.94 -24.03 6.55
C ALA A 204 8.35 -22.58 6.59
N ALA A 205 9.42 -22.25 7.32
CA ALA A 205 9.95 -20.89 7.37
C ALA A 205 10.38 -20.40 5.98
N GLY A 206 11.04 -21.24 5.17
CA GLY A 206 11.42 -20.90 3.81
C GLY A 206 10.22 -20.68 2.89
N LEU A 207 9.23 -21.58 2.88
CA LEU A 207 7.98 -21.42 2.10
C LEU A 207 7.15 -20.22 2.58
N MET A 208 7.12 -19.95 3.89
CA MET A 208 6.51 -18.75 4.45
C MET A 208 7.23 -17.50 3.98
N VAL A 209 8.57 -17.46 3.90
CA VAL A 209 9.26 -16.31 3.31
C VAL A 209 8.89 -16.13 1.84
N ILE A 210 8.70 -17.20 1.06
CA ILE A 210 8.22 -17.11 -0.32
C ILE A 210 6.79 -16.53 -0.34
N LEU A 211 5.88 -17.09 0.46
CA LEU A 211 4.48 -16.66 0.53
C LEU A 211 4.31 -15.27 1.10
N SER A 212 4.97 -14.89 2.20
CA SER A 212 4.96 -13.54 2.75
C SER A 212 5.54 -12.54 1.75
N LYS A 213 6.63 -12.85 1.05
CA LYS A 213 7.12 -11.98 -0.04
C LYS A 213 6.13 -11.86 -1.19
N MET A 214 5.42 -12.93 -1.54
CA MET A 214 4.33 -12.90 -2.53
C MET A 214 3.17 -12.04 -2.01
N PHE A 215 2.71 -12.26 -0.78
CA PHE A 215 1.60 -11.56 -0.16
C PHE A 215 1.90 -10.08 0.09
N ASP A 216 3.11 -9.72 0.53
CA ASP A 216 3.57 -8.34 0.71
C ASP A 216 3.60 -7.60 -0.63
N ARG A 217 4.09 -8.25 -1.69
CA ARG A 217 4.00 -7.75 -3.08
C ARG A 217 2.54 -7.63 -3.55
N CYS A 218 1.67 -8.57 -3.20
CA CYS A 218 0.24 -8.54 -3.48
C CYS A 218 -0.53 -7.48 -2.66
N ALA A 219 -0.04 -7.13 -1.47
CA ALA A 219 -0.61 -6.13 -0.56
C ALA A 219 -0.09 -4.71 -0.83
N GLY A 220 0.83 -4.53 -1.78
CA GLY A 220 1.35 -3.22 -2.20
C GLY A 220 2.46 -2.67 -1.28
N GLY A 221 3.18 -3.52 -0.56
CA GLY A 221 4.38 -3.12 0.18
C GLY A 221 5.44 -2.55 -0.76
N THR A 222 5.78 -1.26 -0.59
CA THR A 222 7.04 -0.75 -1.14
C THR A 222 8.17 -1.36 -0.32
N PHE A 223 9.22 -1.81 -0.99
CA PHE A 223 10.45 -2.28 -0.35
C PHE A 223 11.11 -1.11 0.39
N GLU A 224 10.62 -0.74 1.57
CA GLU A 224 11.47 -0.10 2.55
C GLU A 224 12.40 -1.19 3.05
N VAL A 225 13.70 -1.03 2.77
CA VAL A 225 14.75 -1.75 3.48
C VAL A 225 14.56 -1.35 4.95
N ALA A 226 13.77 -2.14 5.67
CA ALA A 226 13.57 -1.97 7.09
C ALA A 226 14.95 -2.01 7.73
N ALA A 227 15.24 -0.97 8.51
CA ALA A 227 16.43 -0.90 9.32
C ALA A 227 16.59 -2.22 10.10
N GLU A 228 17.83 -2.68 10.17
CA GLU A 228 18.31 -3.87 10.87
C GLU A 228 17.68 -4.02 12.26
N GLU A 229 16.55 -4.73 12.37
CA GLU A 229 16.04 -5.28 13.64
C GLU A 229 14.99 -6.37 13.31
N GLU A 230 15.48 -7.62 13.28
CA GLU A 230 14.73 -8.91 13.30
C GLU A 230 13.86 -9.32 12.08
N ALA A 231 14.37 -9.27 10.85
CA ALA A 231 13.78 -10.01 9.72
C ALA A 231 14.17 -11.50 9.76
N PRO A 232 13.26 -12.48 9.52
CA PRO A 232 13.64 -13.86 9.22
C PRO A 232 14.54 -13.85 7.99
N SER A 233 15.83 -14.08 8.24
CA SER A 233 16.93 -13.76 7.34
C SER A 233 16.90 -14.57 6.05
N GLU A 234 17.54 -14.04 5.01
CA GLU A 234 17.76 -14.71 3.71
C GLU A 234 18.26 -16.17 3.84
N THR A 235 18.85 -16.53 4.97
CA THR A 235 19.18 -17.90 5.39
C THR A 235 18.03 -18.90 5.34
N SER A 236 16.77 -18.46 5.46
CA SER A 236 15.61 -19.36 5.36
C SER A 236 15.32 -19.78 3.91
N LEU A 237 15.65 -18.94 2.92
CA LEU A 237 15.55 -19.31 1.50
C LEU A 237 16.72 -20.21 1.05
N ASP A 238 17.85 -20.17 1.75
CA ASP A 238 18.98 -21.07 1.54
C ASP A 238 18.64 -22.54 1.83
N THR A 239 17.48 -22.83 2.41
CA THR A 239 16.94 -24.19 2.61
C THR A 239 16.51 -24.87 1.31
N PHE A 240 16.33 -24.11 0.23
CA PHE A 240 15.90 -24.59 -1.08
C PHE A 240 16.97 -24.37 -2.17
N ILE A 241 16.93 -25.22 -3.20
CA ILE A 241 17.55 -24.97 -4.50
C ILE A 241 16.43 -24.59 -5.45
N PHE A 242 16.56 -23.45 -6.11
CA PHE A 242 15.67 -23.04 -7.19
C PHE A 242 16.35 -23.32 -8.53
N TYR A 243 15.61 -23.94 -9.44
CA TYR A 243 16.12 -24.28 -10.76
C TYR A 243 15.77 -23.18 -11.77
N ASP A 244 16.73 -22.85 -12.64
CA ASP A 244 16.53 -21.95 -13.76
C ASP A 244 15.84 -22.69 -14.92
N LEU A 245 14.74 -22.11 -15.39
CA LEU A 245 13.87 -22.62 -16.45
C LEU A 245 13.74 -21.63 -17.62
N GLU A 246 14.57 -20.58 -17.69
CA GLU A 246 14.47 -19.57 -18.75
C GLU A 246 14.64 -20.20 -20.14
N GLY A 247 15.63 -21.08 -20.30
CA GLY A 247 15.91 -21.80 -21.55
C GLY A 247 15.04 -23.05 -21.82
N PHE A 248 14.04 -23.34 -21.00
CA PHE A 248 13.13 -24.47 -21.23
C PHE A 248 12.06 -24.12 -22.26
N SER A 249 11.84 -25.02 -23.21
CA SER A 249 10.70 -24.98 -24.12
C SER A 249 9.51 -25.73 -23.51
N VAL A 250 8.28 -25.25 -23.73
CA VAL A 250 7.07 -25.97 -23.30
C VAL A 250 6.84 -27.15 -24.26
N PRO A 251 6.91 -28.41 -23.80
CA PRO A 251 6.71 -29.58 -24.64
C PRO A 251 5.27 -29.72 -25.11
N SER A 252 5.06 -30.21 -26.33
CA SER A 252 3.73 -30.58 -26.85
C SER A 252 3.26 -31.97 -26.42
N CYS A 253 4.19 -32.86 -26.06
CA CYS A 253 3.91 -34.20 -25.56
C CYS A 253 5.06 -34.70 -24.67
N GLU A 254 4.85 -35.81 -23.96
CA GLU A 254 5.84 -36.37 -23.04
C GLU A 254 7.19 -36.68 -23.70
N ALA A 255 7.16 -37.12 -24.97
CA ALA A 255 8.37 -37.47 -25.71
C ALA A 255 9.28 -36.27 -26.03
N ASP A 256 8.72 -35.06 -26.04
CA ASP A 256 9.44 -33.82 -26.38
C ASP A 256 10.25 -33.29 -25.19
N VAL A 257 9.97 -33.75 -23.97
CA VAL A 257 10.70 -33.35 -22.74
C VAL A 257 12.19 -33.61 -22.85
N LYS A 258 12.60 -34.65 -23.58
CA LYS A 258 14.03 -34.98 -23.81
C LYS A 258 14.79 -33.89 -24.57
N ASN A 259 14.09 -33.01 -25.30
CA ASN A 259 14.68 -31.88 -26.02
C ASN A 259 15.15 -30.78 -25.06
N ASN A 260 14.55 -30.69 -23.87
CA ASN A 260 15.02 -29.82 -22.81
C ASN A 260 16.25 -30.43 -22.13
N ALA A 261 17.19 -29.57 -21.73
CA ALA A 261 18.35 -29.97 -20.92
C ALA A 261 17.93 -30.34 -19.49
N ILE A 262 18.82 -30.99 -18.72
CA ILE A 262 18.60 -31.15 -17.27
C ILE A 262 18.63 -29.75 -16.64
N PRO A 263 17.64 -29.37 -15.81
CA PRO A 263 17.61 -28.04 -15.25
C PRO A 263 18.83 -27.80 -14.35
N VAL A 264 19.37 -26.58 -14.42
CA VAL A 264 20.53 -26.14 -13.65
C VAL A 264 20.05 -25.28 -12.48
N ALA A 265 20.72 -25.37 -11.33
CA ALA A 265 20.42 -24.51 -10.19
C ALA A 265 20.66 -23.04 -10.59
N GLY A 266 19.62 -22.22 -10.50
CA GLY A 266 19.69 -20.78 -10.75
C GLY A 266 20.10 -20.00 -9.50
N ASP A 267 20.31 -18.70 -9.65
CA ASP A 267 20.42 -17.82 -8.49
C ASP A 267 19.05 -17.71 -7.80
N THR A 268 19.01 -18.02 -6.50
CA THR A 268 17.78 -18.02 -5.71
C THR A 268 17.06 -16.67 -5.76
N ARG A 269 17.77 -15.54 -5.81
CA ARG A 269 17.13 -14.22 -5.88
C ARG A 269 16.55 -14.01 -7.27
N ASP A 270 17.27 -14.30 -8.34
CA ASP A 270 16.81 -14.04 -9.70
C ASP A 270 15.58 -14.88 -10.06
N VAL A 271 15.58 -16.18 -9.69
CA VAL A 271 14.45 -17.07 -9.91
C VAL A 271 13.25 -16.66 -9.04
N LEU A 272 13.48 -16.28 -7.78
CA LEU A 272 12.43 -15.80 -6.88
C LEU A 272 11.85 -14.45 -7.33
N PHE A 273 12.67 -13.51 -7.82
CA PHE A 273 12.19 -12.22 -8.35
C PHE A 273 11.36 -12.43 -9.61
N ALA A 274 11.82 -13.26 -10.55
CA ALA A 274 11.07 -13.58 -11.75
C ALA A 274 9.76 -14.31 -11.41
N PHE A 275 9.78 -15.19 -10.40
CA PHE A 275 8.58 -15.85 -9.88
C PHE A 275 7.64 -14.87 -9.18
N LEU A 276 8.14 -13.94 -8.36
CA LEU A 276 7.35 -12.92 -7.67
C LEU A 276 6.71 -11.94 -8.66
N ASP A 277 7.44 -11.52 -9.69
CA ASP A 277 6.90 -10.66 -10.75
C ASP A 277 5.82 -11.40 -11.55
N ARG A 278 5.95 -12.71 -11.81
CA ARG A 278 4.93 -13.53 -12.48
C ARG A 278 3.73 -13.88 -11.59
N ALA A 279 3.96 -14.11 -10.29
CA ALA A 279 2.90 -14.25 -9.30
C ALA A 279 2.07 -12.96 -9.15
N THR A 280 2.68 -11.79 -9.33
CA THR A 280 1.94 -10.52 -9.45
C THR A 280 1.16 -10.37 -10.76
N VAL A 281 1.40 -11.20 -11.77
CA VAL A 281 0.58 -11.30 -13.00
C VAL A 281 -0.62 -12.24 -12.80
N VAL A 282 -0.45 -13.37 -12.09
CA VAL A 282 -1.54 -14.32 -11.81
C VAL A 282 -2.45 -13.89 -10.65
N VAL A 283 -1.93 -13.17 -9.66
CA VAL A 283 -2.73 -12.40 -8.69
C VAL A 283 -3.05 -11.00 -9.26
N GLY A 284 -2.64 -10.75 -10.50
CA GLY A 284 -2.67 -9.49 -11.20
C GLY A 284 -3.92 -9.25 -12.01
N ASP A 285 -5.11 -9.44 -11.45
CA ASP A 285 -6.21 -8.60 -11.93
C ASP A 285 -6.11 -7.23 -11.23
N ARG A 286 -5.23 -6.39 -11.80
CA ARG A 286 -5.14 -4.96 -11.53
C ARG A 286 -6.45 -4.23 -11.90
N PHE A 287 -7.49 -4.94 -12.34
CA PHE A 287 -8.74 -4.36 -12.80
C PHE A 287 -9.99 -4.92 -12.10
N ALA A 288 -9.99 -5.16 -10.77
CA ALA A 288 -11.26 -5.57 -10.14
C ALA A 288 -11.50 -5.04 -8.72
N LYS A 289 -12.23 -3.92 -8.68
CA LYS A 289 -13.25 -3.58 -7.66
C LYS A 289 -14.20 -2.47 -8.12
N ARG A 290 -13.84 -1.72 -9.18
CA ARG A 290 -14.61 -0.58 -9.71
C ARG A 290 -14.65 -0.44 -11.24
N ALA A 291 -13.98 -1.33 -11.98
CA ALA A 291 -14.26 -1.48 -13.40
C ALA A 291 -15.61 -2.19 -13.55
N ILE A 292 -16.41 -1.76 -14.52
CA ILE A 292 -17.79 -2.21 -14.73
C ILE A 292 -17.82 -2.95 -16.06
N ALA A 293 -18.53 -4.07 -16.18
CA ALA A 293 -18.74 -4.70 -17.48
C ALA A 293 -19.38 -3.69 -18.46
N ALA A 294 -18.80 -3.56 -19.66
CA ALA A 294 -19.32 -2.68 -20.68
C ALA A 294 -20.60 -3.26 -21.29
N SER A 295 -21.75 -2.67 -21.01
CA SER A 295 -23.05 -3.07 -21.59
C SER A 295 -23.26 -2.40 -22.95
N GLY A 296 -23.80 -3.15 -23.91
CA GLY A 296 -24.11 -2.62 -25.25
C GLY A 296 -22.88 -2.12 -26.02
N LEU A 297 -21.71 -2.75 -25.83
CA LEU A 297 -20.45 -2.30 -26.44
C LEU A 297 -20.53 -2.26 -27.96
N ARG A 298 -21.16 -3.26 -28.59
CA ARG A 298 -21.34 -3.34 -30.04
C ARG A 298 -22.13 -2.14 -30.55
N GLU A 299 -23.28 -1.88 -29.92
CA GLU A 299 -24.20 -0.81 -30.27
C GLU A 299 -23.55 0.58 -30.05
N GLN A 300 -22.77 0.73 -28.98
CA GLN A 300 -22.02 1.96 -28.70
C GLN A 300 -20.92 2.24 -29.73
N VAL A 301 -20.24 1.19 -30.21
CA VAL A 301 -19.24 1.29 -31.29
C VAL A 301 -19.91 1.60 -32.62
N GLU A 302 -21.00 0.91 -32.95
CA GLU A 302 -21.77 1.13 -34.17
C GLU A 302 -22.33 2.56 -34.23
N LEU A 303 -22.76 3.11 -33.10
CA LEU A 303 -23.20 4.50 -33.00
C LEU A 303 -22.09 5.47 -33.39
N LEU A 304 -20.86 5.26 -32.91
CA LEU A 304 -19.73 6.12 -33.26
C LEU A 304 -19.33 5.99 -34.73
N ILE A 305 -19.36 4.78 -35.28
CA ILE A 305 -19.11 4.55 -36.72
C ILE A 305 -20.17 5.24 -37.57
N THR A 306 -21.45 5.13 -37.19
CA THR A 306 -22.57 5.81 -37.88
C THR A 306 -22.38 7.33 -37.88
N ILE A 307 -21.99 7.90 -36.73
CA ILE A 307 -21.67 9.33 -36.62
C ILE A 307 -20.48 9.68 -37.52
N ALA A 308 -19.41 8.90 -37.51
CA ALA A 308 -18.24 9.11 -38.37
C ALA A 308 -18.59 9.05 -39.87
N GLN A 309 -19.42 8.09 -40.29
CA GLN A 309 -19.88 7.96 -41.68
C GLN A 309 -20.73 9.15 -42.12
N CYS A 310 -21.58 9.68 -41.25
CA CYS A 310 -22.34 10.90 -41.53
C CYS A 310 -21.43 12.12 -41.68
N LEU A 311 -20.48 12.28 -40.74
CA LEU A 311 -19.54 13.40 -40.70
C LEU A 311 -18.58 13.41 -41.90
N THR A 312 -18.24 12.24 -42.43
CA THR A 312 -17.42 12.08 -43.64
C THR A 312 -18.24 12.06 -44.95
N GLY A 313 -19.57 12.15 -44.87
CA GLY A 313 -20.47 12.17 -46.02
C GLY A 313 -20.71 10.81 -46.69
N LYS A 314 -20.25 9.70 -46.10
CA LYS A 314 -20.53 8.33 -46.57
C LYS A 314 -21.97 7.90 -46.32
N LEU A 315 -22.58 8.37 -45.23
CA LEU A 315 -23.99 8.11 -44.90
C LEU A 315 -24.80 9.41 -44.94
N GLY A 316 -26.00 9.37 -45.54
CA GLY A 316 -26.89 10.53 -45.61
C GLY A 316 -27.34 10.99 -44.22
N TYR A 317 -27.51 12.30 -44.03
CA TYR A 317 -27.85 12.88 -42.72
C TYR A 317 -29.12 12.28 -42.09
N ASN A 318 -30.19 12.12 -42.87
CA ASN A 318 -31.45 11.58 -42.35
C ASN A 318 -31.30 10.10 -41.96
N ASP A 319 -30.66 9.30 -42.81
CA ASP A 319 -30.44 7.87 -42.54
C ASP A 319 -29.53 7.66 -41.31
N ALA A 320 -28.49 8.50 -41.18
CA ALA A 320 -27.62 8.51 -40.02
C ALA A 320 -28.36 8.94 -38.74
N LEU A 321 -29.24 9.94 -38.83
CA LEU A 321 -30.03 10.41 -37.71
C LEU A 321 -31.01 9.33 -37.22
N ASP A 322 -31.70 8.66 -38.14
CA ASP A 322 -32.65 7.59 -37.82
C ASP A 322 -31.92 6.40 -37.15
N ARG A 323 -30.81 5.95 -37.76
CA ARG A 323 -29.98 4.86 -37.21
C ARG A 323 -29.38 5.22 -35.85
N ALA A 324 -28.82 6.42 -35.70
CA ALA A 324 -28.24 6.88 -34.44
C ALA A 324 -29.30 7.04 -33.34
N THR A 325 -30.52 7.46 -33.68
CA THR A 325 -31.63 7.56 -32.72
C THR A 325 -32.01 6.18 -32.19
N SER A 326 -32.18 5.21 -33.09
CA SER A 326 -32.45 3.81 -32.71
C SER A 326 -31.34 3.26 -31.80
N LEU A 327 -30.07 3.44 -32.16
CA LEU A 327 -28.94 2.95 -31.37
C LEU A 327 -28.87 3.59 -29.98
N VAL A 328 -29.11 4.89 -29.86
CA VAL A 328 -29.13 5.58 -28.55
C VAL A 328 -30.22 5.04 -27.64
N GLU A 329 -31.40 4.72 -28.17
CA GLU A 329 -32.49 4.10 -27.41
C GLU A 329 -32.10 2.67 -26.97
N THR A 330 -31.59 1.85 -27.90
CA THR A 330 -31.14 0.48 -27.59
C THR A 330 -30.02 0.45 -26.54
N ILE A 331 -29.00 1.30 -26.67
CA ILE A 331 -27.91 1.38 -25.69
C ILE A 331 -28.46 1.76 -24.31
N ARG A 332 -29.43 2.66 -24.24
CA ARG A 332 -30.04 3.09 -22.97
C ARG A 332 -30.79 1.95 -22.30
N ASP A 333 -31.52 1.14 -23.06
CA ASP A 333 -32.23 -0.03 -22.55
C ASP A 333 -31.28 -1.14 -22.07
N LEU A 334 -30.10 -1.25 -22.70
CA LEU A 334 -29.07 -2.22 -22.32
C LEU A 334 -28.25 -1.79 -21.08
N LEU A 335 -28.23 -0.50 -20.74
CA LEU A 335 -27.44 0.02 -19.63
C LEU A 335 -28.17 -0.11 -18.28
N PRO A 336 -27.50 -0.62 -17.22
CA PRO A 336 -28.05 -0.58 -15.86
C PRO A 336 -28.42 0.84 -15.43
N ASP A 337 -29.49 0.99 -14.64
CA ASP A 337 -30.01 2.29 -14.19
C ASP A 337 -28.93 3.19 -13.55
N GLU A 338 -28.04 2.59 -12.76
CA GLU A 338 -26.92 3.27 -12.10
C GLU A 338 -25.92 3.88 -13.11
N ASN A 339 -25.82 3.27 -14.29
CA ASN A 339 -24.85 3.61 -15.33
C ASN A 339 -25.42 4.46 -16.48
N GLN A 340 -26.74 4.59 -16.59
CA GLN A 340 -27.39 5.38 -17.65
C GLN A 340 -26.90 6.84 -17.67
N ASN A 341 -26.50 7.39 -16.53
CA ASN A 341 -25.90 8.72 -16.45
C ASN A 341 -24.58 8.85 -17.20
N HIS A 342 -23.90 7.77 -17.58
CA HIS A 342 -22.68 7.81 -18.38
C HIS A 342 -22.94 7.96 -19.88
N LEU A 343 -24.15 7.66 -20.36
CA LEU A 343 -24.61 7.99 -21.70
C LEU A 343 -25.16 9.43 -21.72
N LYS A 344 -24.39 10.36 -22.32
CA LYS A 344 -24.78 11.78 -22.42
C LYS A 344 -25.50 12.11 -23.72
N LEU A 345 -25.34 11.28 -24.75
CA LEU A 345 -26.08 11.44 -26.00
C LEU A 345 -27.57 11.14 -25.78
N THR A 346 -28.39 12.07 -26.24
CA THR A 346 -29.85 11.95 -26.35
C THR A 346 -30.27 12.16 -27.79
N ALA A 347 -31.45 11.68 -28.17
CA ALA A 347 -32.03 11.94 -29.50
C ALA A 347 -32.03 13.44 -29.85
N GLU A 348 -32.33 14.31 -28.88
CA GLU A 348 -32.31 15.77 -29.04
C GLU A 348 -30.90 16.35 -29.31
N SER A 349 -29.85 15.70 -28.81
CA SER A 349 -28.46 16.15 -28.98
C SER A 349 -27.83 15.69 -30.31
N LEU A 350 -28.37 14.63 -30.93
CA LEU A 350 -27.81 14.01 -32.14
C LEU A 350 -27.70 14.97 -33.33
N PRO A 351 -28.71 15.81 -33.66
CA PRO A 351 -28.59 16.79 -34.75
C PRO A 351 -27.38 17.71 -34.60
N GLY A 352 -27.08 18.16 -33.37
CA GLY A 352 -25.92 19.02 -33.10
C GLY A 352 -24.57 18.32 -33.18
N VAL A 353 -24.54 16.98 -33.09
CA VAL A 353 -23.34 16.17 -33.29
C VAL A 353 -23.16 15.84 -34.76
N LEU A 354 -24.22 15.45 -35.46
CA LEU A 354 -24.21 15.00 -36.86
C LEU A 354 -24.07 16.15 -37.87
N GLN A 355 -24.53 17.35 -37.56
CA GLN A 355 -24.45 18.52 -38.46
C GLN A 355 -23.18 19.38 -38.28
N GLN A 356 -22.17 18.88 -37.56
CA GLN A 356 -20.91 19.62 -37.43
C GLN A 356 -20.28 19.79 -38.81
N LYS A 357 -20.18 21.05 -39.28
CA LYS A 357 -19.62 21.38 -40.59
C LYS A 357 -18.14 21.02 -40.62
N ILE A 358 -17.81 19.88 -41.21
CA ILE A 358 -16.43 19.50 -41.54
C ILE A 358 -16.16 20.03 -42.94
N THR A 359 -15.47 21.16 -43.02
CA THR A 359 -15.00 21.70 -44.31
C THR A 359 -13.65 21.07 -44.60
N THR A 360 -13.61 20.07 -45.47
CA THR A 360 -12.40 19.35 -45.91
C THR A 360 -11.51 20.18 -46.86
N SER A 361 -11.48 21.51 -46.71
CA SER A 361 -10.83 22.43 -47.64
C SER A 361 -9.60 23.12 -47.03
N SER A 362 -8.61 22.34 -46.58
CA SER A 362 -7.28 22.89 -46.30
C SER A 362 -6.26 22.14 -47.14
N GLU A 363 -5.69 22.86 -48.12
CA GLU A 363 -4.56 22.41 -48.94
C GLU A 363 -3.43 21.90 -48.04
N LEU A 364 -3.00 20.66 -48.28
CA LEU A 364 -1.69 19.99 -48.15
C LEU A 364 -0.47 20.65 -47.45
N GLU A 365 -0.65 21.58 -46.51
CA GLU A 365 0.26 21.89 -45.40
C GLU A 365 -0.25 21.27 -44.08
N ALA A 366 -1.15 20.29 -44.20
CA ALA A 366 -1.73 19.46 -43.13
C ALA A 366 -0.72 18.45 -42.58
N SER A 367 0.37 18.95 -42.01
CA SER A 367 1.33 18.15 -41.25
C SER A 367 0.66 17.58 -39.99
N ILE A 368 0.82 16.26 -39.75
CA ILE A 368 0.44 15.48 -38.56
C ILE A 368 -0.99 14.88 -38.55
N SER A 369 -2.03 15.55 -39.05
CA SER A 369 -3.41 15.00 -39.06
C SER A 369 -3.75 14.08 -40.24
N ALA A 370 -2.84 13.89 -41.20
CA ALA A 370 -3.07 13.01 -42.36
C ALA A 370 -3.27 11.53 -41.99
N ILE A 371 -2.91 11.12 -40.77
CA ILE A 371 -3.06 9.75 -40.27
C ILE A 371 -4.54 9.42 -40.03
N THR A 372 -5.40 10.36 -39.61
CA THR A 372 -6.81 10.06 -39.26
C THR A 372 -7.73 9.97 -40.47
N LEU A 373 -7.51 10.73 -41.53
CA LEU A 373 -8.41 10.74 -42.69
C LEU A 373 -8.35 9.43 -43.49
N LEU A 374 -7.16 8.84 -43.65
CA LEU A 374 -7.00 7.54 -44.30
C LEU A 374 -7.57 6.41 -43.44
N THR A 375 -7.27 6.41 -42.13
CA THR A 375 -7.78 5.35 -41.23
C THR A 375 -9.28 5.44 -40.97
N THR A 376 -9.88 6.64 -40.96
CA THR A 376 -11.34 6.80 -40.82
C THR A 376 -12.10 6.33 -42.05
N GLN A 377 -11.55 6.51 -43.26
CA GLN A 377 -12.16 5.98 -44.49
C GLN A 377 -12.03 4.45 -44.57
N GLU A 378 -10.86 3.90 -44.26
CA GLU A 378 -10.60 2.44 -44.23
C GLU A 378 -11.38 1.73 -43.11
N ALA A 379 -11.40 2.28 -41.89
CA ALA A 379 -12.14 1.69 -40.77
C ALA A 379 -13.67 1.80 -40.90
N THR A 380 -14.17 2.68 -41.77
CA THR A 380 -15.59 2.70 -42.15
C THR A 380 -15.93 1.76 -43.29
N GLU A 381 -14.93 1.22 -44.01
CA GLU A 381 -15.07 0.18 -45.04
C GLU A 381 -15.02 -1.23 -44.45
N ASP A 382 -14.18 -1.46 -43.43
CA ASP A 382 -14.08 -2.73 -42.69
C ASP A 382 -15.20 -2.94 -41.64
N ALA A 383 -16.21 -2.06 -41.59
CA ALA A 383 -17.16 -2.01 -40.49
C ALA A 383 -18.27 -3.08 -40.61
N LEU A 384 -18.06 -4.19 -39.87
CA LEU A 384 -19.05 -5.21 -39.46
C LEU A 384 -19.84 -5.81 -40.63
N GLU A 385 -19.27 -6.78 -41.34
CA GLU A 385 -20.07 -7.73 -42.13
C GLU A 385 -21.06 -8.47 -41.20
N GLU A 386 -22.30 -8.67 -41.64
CA GLU A 386 -23.44 -9.06 -40.78
C GLU A 386 -23.32 -10.47 -40.14
N ASP A 387 -22.34 -11.28 -40.54
CA ASP A 387 -22.26 -12.71 -40.21
C ASP A 387 -21.09 -13.13 -39.29
N ASP A 388 -20.23 -12.21 -38.83
CA ASP A 388 -19.06 -12.59 -38.01
C ASP A 388 -19.34 -12.67 -36.49
N VAL A 389 -18.70 -13.66 -35.85
CA VAL A 389 -18.69 -13.87 -34.39
C VAL A 389 -18.17 -12.60 -33.70
N PHE A 390 -18.94 -12.05 -32.76
CA PHE A 390 -18.58 -10.81 -32.05
C PHE A 390 -17.29 -10.97 -31.23
N ASP A 391 -16.19 -10.37 -31.72
CA ASP A 391 -14.96 -10.18 -30.96
C ASP A 391 -14.83 -8.72 -30.47
N PRO A 392 -14.97 -8.47 -29.15
CA PRO A 392 -14.79 -7.15 -28.56
C PRO A 392 -13.46 -6.47 -28.90
N LYS A 393 -12.38 -7.24 -29.07
CA LYS A 393 -11.04 -6.71 -29.33
C LYS A 393 -10.94 -6.14 -30.74
N THR A 394 -11.38 -6.90 -31.74
CA THR A 394 -11.44 -6.43 -33.13
C THR A 394 -12.34 -5.21 -33.28
N VAL A 395 -13.52 -5.23 -32.67
CA VAL A 395 -14.48 -4.10 -32.71
C VAL A 395 -13.91 -2.83 -32.07
N LEU A 396 -13.22 -2.95 -30.94
CA LEU A 396 -12.55 -1.82 -30.29
C LEU A 396 -11.34 -1.32 -31.07
N GLN A 397 -10.58 -2.20 -31.73
CA GLN A 397 -9.45 -1.81 -32.60
C GLN A 397 -9.91 -1.00 -33.82
N THR A 398 -11.06 -1.36 -34.41
CA THR A 398 -11.67 -0.60 -35.51
C THR A 398 -11.98 0.84 -35.08
N VAL A 399 -12.62 1.03 -33.92
CA VAL A 399 -12.91 2.38 -33.41
C VAL A 399 -11.65 3.10 -32.90
N ALA A 400 -10.65 2.38 -32.38
CA ALA A 400 -9.38 2.96 -31.95
C ALA A 400 -8.61 3.62 -33.10
N SER A 401 -8.82 3.18 -34.34
CA SER A 401 -8.20 3.80 -35.53
C SER A 401 -8.65 5.24 -35.79
N LEU A 402 -9.79 5.63 -35.21
CA LEU A 402 -10.40 6.96 -35.36
C LEU A 402 -9.74 8.01 -34.46
N PHE A 403 -8.85 7.61 -33.55
CA PHE A 403 -8.29 8.48 -32.52
C PHE A 403 -6.76 8.52 -32.56
N LEU A 404 -6.23 9.73 -32.40
CA LEU A 404 -4.80 9.97 -32.18
C LEU A 404 -4.47 9.88 -30.71
N ALA A 405 -3.26 9.41 -30.41
CA ALA A 405 -2.73 9.34 -29.05
C ALA A 405 -1.25 9.71 -29.00
N HIS A 406 -0.84 10.28 -27.88
CA HIS A 406 0.56 10.47 -27.51
C HIS A 406 0.99 9.38 -26.52
N LEU A 407 2.18 8.83 -26.72
CA LEU A 407 2.73 7.84 -25.78
C LEU A 407 3.06 8.52 -24.44
N ALA A 408 2.86 7.83 -23.34
CA ALA A 408 3.12 8.34 -22.00
C ALA A 408 3.55 7.23 -21.05
N VAL A 409 4.16 7.64 -19.94
CA VAL A 409 4.49 6.75 -18.82
C VAL A 409 3.50 7.02 -17.70
N LEU A 410 2.57 6.08 -17.53
CA LEU A 410 1.45 6.18 -16.60
C LEU A 410 1.65 5.25 -15.40
N GLN A 411 1.39 5.79 -14.23
CA GLN A 411 1.17 5.02 -13.00
C GLN A 411 -0.15 5.47 -12.37
N LEU A 412 -1.11 4.54 -12.26
CA LEU A 412 -2.41 4.79 -11.64
C LEU A 412 -2.30 4.71 -10.10
N PRO A 413 -3.11 5.48 -9.36
CA PRO A 413 -3.18 5.33 -7.92
C PRO A 413 -3.79 3.98 -7.56
N GLU A 414 -3.31 3.41 -6.45
CA GLU A 414 -3.75 2.11 -5.98
C GLU A 414 -4.61 2.24 -4.73
N LYS A 415 -5.67 1.43 -4.66
CA LYS A 415 -6.50 1.23 -3.48
C LYS A 415 -6.59 -0.25 -3.19
N ASN A 416 -6.07 -0.66 -2.04
CA ASN A 416 -5.95 -2.07 -1.64
C ASN A 416 -5.17 -2.91 -2.67
N GLY A 417 -4.02 -2.40 -3.14
CA GLY A 417 -3.15 -3.09 -4.09
C GLY A 417 -3.67 -3.15 -5.55
N LYS A 418 -4.78 -2.49 -5.87
CA LYS A 418 -5.36 -2.44 -7.23
C LYS A 418 -5.53 -1.01 -7.74
N PRO A 419 -5.31 -0.74 -9.03
CA PRO A 419 -5.67 0.53 -9.66
C PRO A 419 -7.09 1.03 -9.32
N ASP A 420 -7.20 2.29 -8.90
CA ASP A 420 -8.48 2.96 -8.66
C ASP A 420 -8.83 3.90 -9.82
N PHE A 421 -9.62 3.41 -10.78
CA PHE A 421 -10.08 4.21 -11.94
C PHE A 421 -10.90 5.43 -11.54
N MET A 422 -11.62 5.36 -10.41
CA MET A 422 -12.37 6.52 -9.92
C MET A 422 -11.46 7.66 -9.47
N ASP A 423 -10.22 7.33 -9.09
CA ASP A 423 -9.16 8.28 -8.73
C ASP A 423 -8.11 8.44 -9.85
N ALA A 424 -8.42 8.08 -11.11
CA ALA A 424 -7.50 8.31 -12.24
C ALA A 424 -7.02 9.77 -12.38
N TRP A 425 -7.72 10.71 -11.73
CA TRP A 425 -7.31 12.11 -11.56
C TRP A 425 -6.00 12.30 -10.79
N SER A 426 -5.65 11.36 -9.91
CA SER A 426 -4.43 11.32 -9.11
C SER A 426 -3.32 10.50 -9.75
N ALA A 427 -3.49 10.09 -11.02
CA ALA A 427 -2.47 9.38 -11.78
C ALA A 427 -1.15 10.16 -11.84
N VAL A 428 -0.05 9.43 -11.76
CA VAL A 428 1.30 9.97 -11.89
C VAL A 428 1.77 9.76 -13.32
N ILE A 429 2.01 10.86 -14.02
CA ILE A 429 2.58 10.87 -15.37
C ILE A 429 4.03 11.34 -15.26
N THR A 430 4.99 10.49 -15.62
CA THR A 430 6.42 10.83 -15.51
C THR A 430 7.00 11.36 -16.80
N LYS A 431 6.48 10.92 -17.95
CA LYS A 431 6.88 11.37 -19.29
C LYS A 431 5.67 11.35 -20.23
N VAL A 432 5.64 12.29 -21.17
CA VAL A 432 4.75 12.26 -22.34
C VAL A 432 5.61 12.45 -23.58
N SER A 433 5.48 11.53 -24.54
CA SER A 433 6.23 11.52 -25.79
C SER A 433 5.71 12.59 -26.75
N PRO A 434 6.60 13.22 -27.53
CA PRO A 434 6.19 14.02 -28.66
C PRO A 434 5.54 13.20 -29.79
N ASP A 435 5.83 11.91 -29.85
CA ASP A 435 5.38 11.04 -30.94
C ASP A 435 3.85 10.89 -30.92
N VAL A 436 3.25 10.93 -32.11
CA VAL A 436 1.82 10.73 -32.34
C VAL A 436 1.64 9.37 -33.01
N VAL A 437 0.73 8.56 -32.48
CA VAL A 437 0.33 7.27 -33.05
C VAL A 437 -1.20 7.20 -33.08
N THR A 438 -1.77 6.29 -33.87
CA THR A 438 -3.19 5.95 -33.68
C THR A 438 -3.34 5.07 -32.45
N ALA A 439 -4.50 5.14 -31.77
CA ALA A 439 -4.77 4.24 -30.67
C ALA A 439 -4.79 2.76 -31.14
N ARG A 440 -5.19 2.49 -32.39
CA ARG A 440 -5.11 1.15 -33.00
C ARG A 440 -3.67 0.65 -33.09
N ASP A 441 -2.75 1.46 -33.64
CA ASP A 441 -1.35 1.05 -33.80
C ASP A 441 -0.75 0.67 -32.45
N PHE A 442 -0.98 1.50 -31.42
CA PHE A 442 -0.54 1.18 -30.07
C PHE A 442 -1.11 -0.14 -29.54
N LEU A 443 -2.40 -0.41 -29.75
CA LEU A 443 -3.02 -1.69 -29.36
C LEU A 443 -2.49 -2.90 -30.14
N THR A 444 -2.06 -2.72 -31.39
CA THR A 444 -1.40 -3.79 -32.17
C THR A 444 0.05 -4.04 -31.72
N LEU A 445 0.67 -3.04 -31.10
CA LEU A 445 2.04 -3.09 -30.59
C LEU A 445 2.12 -3.67 -29.18
N ILE A 446 1.11 -3.45 -28.34
CA ILE A 446 1.04 -4.05 -27.00
C ILE A 446 0.91 -5.58 -27.13
N GLY A 447 1.92 -6.30 -26.64
CA GLY A 447 1.93 -7.77 -26.58
C GLY A 447 2.63 -8.49 -27.73
N SER A 448 3.28 -7.78 -28.66
CA SER A 448 4.09 -8.36 -29.73
C SER A 448 5.57 -8.00 -29.57
N GLU A 449 6.44 -8.98 -29.35
CA GLU A 449 7.90 -8.76 -29.28
C GLU A 449 8.46 -8.23 -30.62
N GLU A 450 7.91 -8.68 -31.75
CA GLU A 450 8.36 -8.34 -33.10
C GLU A 450 7.91 -6.94 -33.57
N ALA A 451 6.74 -6.45 -33.12
CA ALA A 451 6.17 -5.20 -33.60
C ALA A 451 6.83 -3.94 -32.99
N THR A 452 7.55 -4.08 -31.87
CA THR A 452 8.30 -2.97 -31.24
C THR A 452 9.48 -2.45 -32.08
N GLY A 453 9.86 -3.15 -33.16
CA GLY A 453 10.94 -2.75 -34.07
C GLY A 453 10.62 -1.55 -34.98
N GLY A 454 9.35 -1.10 -35.04
CA GLY A 454 8.92 0.05 -35.86
C GLY A 454 8.83 1.39 -35.12
N LEU A 455 8.78 1.39 -33.80
CA LEU A 455 8.82 2.60 -32.97
C LEU A 455 10.25 2.85 -32.50
N SER A 456 10.66 4.12 -32.36
CA SER A 456 12.04 4.46 -32.00
C SER A 456 12.52 3.68 -30.77
N ILE A 457 13.83 3.40 -30.66
CA ILE A 457 14.48 2.70 -29.52
C ILE A 457 14.08 3.31 -28.15
N ARG A 458 13.56 4.54 -28.11
CA ARG A 458 13.02 5.23 -26.92
C ARG A 458 11.64 4.72 -26.47
N ALA A 459 10.94 3.90 -27.25
CA ALA A 459 9.58 3.44 -27.01
C ALA A 459 9.44 2.42 -25.85
N ARG A 460 10.53 1.70 -25.51
CA ARG A 460 10.52 0.72 -24.40
C ARG A 460 10.18 1.34 -23.04
N ASP A 461 10.41 2.64 -22.88
CA ASP A 461 10.11 3.36 -21.64
C ASP A 461 8.62 3.68 -21.47
N TYR A 462 7.82 3.71 -22.56
CA TYR A 462 6.42 4.17 -22.56
C TYR A 462 5.45 2.99 -22.47
N ASN A 463 4.47 3.09 -21.57
CA ASN A 463 3.55 1.99 -21.23
C ASN A 463 2.07 2.35 -21.41
N TYR A 464 1.76 3.53 -21.95
CA TYR A 464 0.41 4.05 -22.10
C TYR A 464 0.29 4.96 -23.34
N ALA A 465 -0.90 5.06 -23.92
CA ALA A 465 -1.21 6.01 -24.98
C ALA A 465 -2.38 6.93 -24.57
N GLN A 466 -2.08 8.21 -24.37
CA GLN A 466 -3.06 9.25 -24.05
C GLN A 466 -3.76 9.73 -25.31
N MET A 467 -5.04 9.39 -25.46
CA MET A 467 -5.87 9.91 -26.55
C MET A 467 -6.00 11.43 -26.48
N VAL A 468 -5.94 12.10 -27.63
CA VAL A 468 -6.07 13.56 -27.78
C VAL A 468 -6.83 13.94 -29.05
N ALA A 469 -7.44 15.13 -29.03
CA ALA A 469 -7.98 15.82 -30.21
C ALA A 469 -7.09 17.02 -30.56
N ASP A 470 -6.77 17.14 -31.85
CA ASP A 470 -6.06 18.32 -32.37
C ASP A 470 -7.04 19.49 -32.57
N PRO A 471 -6.75 20.72 -32.07
CA PRO A 471 -7.56 21.91 -32.34
C PRO A 471 -7.79 22.22 -33.82
N ASP A 472 -6.90 21.77 -34.69
CA ASP A 472 -6.97 22.00 -36.14
C ASP A 472 -7.57 20.81 -36.90
N ASP A 473 -7.76 19.67 -36.24
CA ASP A 473 -8.51 18.52 -36.77
C ASP A 473 -10.00 18.62 -36.37
N ALA A 474 -10.82 19.14 -37.28
CA ALA A 474 -12.26 19.27 -37.08
C ALA A 474 -12.96 17.91 -36.95
N LEU A 475 -12.51 16.88 -37.67
CA LEU A 475 -13.11 15.54 -37.64
C LEU A 475 -12.74 14.84 -36.33
N GLY A 476 -11.45 14.78 -35.97
CA GLY A 476 -10.99 14.22 -34.70
C GLY A 476 -11.63 14.90 -33.48
N SER A 477 -11.81 16.23 -33.55
CA SER A 477 -12.53 16.99 -32.53
C SER A 477 -14.00 16.57 -32.40
N ALA A 478 -14.69 16.38 -33.52
CA ALA A 478 -16.08 15.93 -33.55
C ALA A 478 -16.23 14.50 -33.00
N LEU A 479 -15.30 13.61 -33.34
CA LEU A 479 -15.29 12.21 -32.90
C LEU A 479 -14.99 12.08 -31.41
N VAL A 480 -13.99 12.80 -30.87
CA VAL A 480 -13.72 12.82 -29.42
C VAL A 480 -14.91 13.37 -28.66
N ARG A 481 -15.58 14.40 -29.19
CA ARG A 481 -16.82 14.92 -28.59
C ARG A 481 -17.92 13.86 -28.58
N ALA A 482 -18.18 13.20 -29.70
CA ALA A 482 -19.19 12.15 -29.81
C ALA A 482 -18.88 10.97 -28.85
N ALA A 483 -17.64 10.48 -28.83
CA ALA A 483 -17.20 9.39 -27.96
C ALA A 483 -17.26 9.75 -26.47
N SER A 484 -17.02 11.02 -26.12
CA SER A 484 -17.19 11.49 -24.74
C SER A 484 -18.65 11.52 -24.27
N GLY A 485 -19.59 11.42 -25.21
CA GLY A 485 -21.02 11.29 -24.96
C GLY A 485 -21.49 9.85 -24.74
N THR A 486 -20.61 8.86 -24.94
CA THR A 486 -20.84 7.43 -24.67
C THR A 486 -19.84 6.91 -23.63
N GLN A 487 -19.83 5.62 -23.33
CA GLN A 487 -18.81 4.99 -22.48
C GLN A 487 -17.53 4.63 -23.25
N VAL A 488 -17.57 4.64 -24.59
CA VAL A 488 -16.50 4.14 -25.47
C VAL A 488 -15.18 4.85 -25.23
N LEU A 489 -15.20 6.16 -24.98
CA LEU A 489 -13.97 6.92 -24.71
C LEU A 489 -13.24 6.42 -23.45
N ASP A 490 -13.99 6.17 -22.37
CA ASP A 490 -13.44 5.66 -21.10
C ASP A 490 -13.07 4.16 -21.21
N ILE A 491 -13.80 3.36 -22.02
CA ILE A 491 -13.47 1.95 -22.34
C ILE A 491 -12.15 1.86 -23.12
N LEU A 492 -12.02 2.61 -24.22
CA LEU A 492 -10.80 2.66 -25.03
C LEU A 492 -9.61 3.16 -24.22
N THR A 493 -9.79 4.21 -23.41
CA THR A 493 -8.71 4.70 -22.56
C THR A 493 -8.27 3.67 -21.52
N GLY A 494 -9.23 2.92 -20.95
CA GLY A 494 -8.94 1.78 -20.09
C GLY A 494 -8.11 0.73 -20.81
N LEU A 495 -8.53 0.31 -22.00
CA LEU A 495 -7.81 -0.68 -22.82
C LEU A 495 -6.37 -0.22 -23.14
N LEU A 496 -6.18 1.05 -23.51
CA LEU A 496 -4.86 1.65 -23.77
C LEU A 496 -3.96 1.69 -22.52
N SER A 497 -4.54 1.58 -21.32
CA SER A 497 -3.81 1.47 -20.05
C SER A 497 -3.61 0.03 -19.56
N GLY A 498 -3.99 -0.96 -20.38
CA GLY A 498 -3.86 -2.38 -20.07
C GLY A 498 -5.11 -3.01 -19.43
N ALA A 499 -6.28 -2.35 -19.45
CA ALA A 499 -7.52 -2.97 -19.00
C ALA A 499 -7.96 -4.10 -19.96
N PRO A 500 -8.55 -5.20 -19.48
CA PRO A 500 -9.22 -6.18 -20.33
C PRO A 500 -10.25 -5.56 -21.29
N ALA A 501 -10.34 -6.12 -22.50
CA ALA A 501 -11.38 -5.74 -23.45
C ALA A 501 -12.77 -6.02 -22.85
N GLY A 502 -13.70 -5.08 -22.98
CA GLY A 502 -15.06 -5.21 -22.42
C GLY A 502 -15.24 -4.64 -21.01
N LEU A 503 -14.24 -3.97 -20.44
CA LEU A 503 -14.39 -3.22 -19.18
C LEU A 503 -14.55 -1.72 -19.40
N PHE A 504 -15.56 -1.15 -18.75
CA PHE A 504 -15.76 0.28 -18.59
C PHE A 504 -15.03 0.78 -17.33
N CYS A 505 -14.09 1.70 -17.53
CA CYS A 505 -13.29 2.33 -16.48
C CYS A 505 -13.73 3.79 -16.29
N PRO A 506 -14.65 4.09 -15.34
CA PRO A 506 -15.19 5.44 -15.21
C PRO A 506 -14.12 6.47 -14.88
N ASN A 507 -14.16 7.64 -15.51
CA ASN A 507 -13.21 8.74 -15.36
C ASN A 507 -11.79 8.47 -15.88
N MET A 508 -11.53 7.33 -16.53
CA MET A 508 -10.19 7.00 -16.98
C MET A 508 -9.65 8.04 -17.96
N PHE A 509 -10.43 8.43 -18.99
CA PHE A 509 -10.04 9.50 -19.91
C PHE A 509 -9.88 10.84 -19.20
N ARG A 510 -10.89 11.23 -18.41
CA ARG A 510 -10.93 12.55 -17.75
C ARG A 510 -9.78 12.73 -16.76
N GLY A 511 -9.46 11.67 -16.01
CA GLY A 511 -8.38 11.65 -15.05
C GLY A 511 -7.02 11.72 -15.71
N THR A 512 -6.73 10.80 -16.64
CA THR A 512 -5.43 10.70 -17.31
C THR A 512 -5.11 11.91 -18.20
N VAL A 513 -6.08 12.45 -18.94
CA VAL A 513 -5.86 13.66 -19.77
C VAL A 513 -5.50 14.87 -18.89
N SER A 514 -6.12 14.96 -17.71
CA SER A 514 -5.88 16.05 -16.76
C SER A 514 -4.56 15.87 -16.02
N ALA A 515 -4.22 14.64 -15.65
CA ALA A 515 -2.95 14.29 -15.04
C ALA A 515 -1.78 14.55 -16.02
N SER A 516 -1.94 14.19 -17.29
CA SER A 516 -0.97 14.47 -18.36
C SER A 516 -0.75 15.96 -18.55
N LEU A 517 -1.84 16.75 -18.56
CA LEU A 517 -1.75 18.20 -18.63
C LEU A 517 -1.03 18.77 -17.39
N MET A 518 -1.41 18.34 -16.18
CA MET A 518 -0.76 18.80 -14.95
C MET A 518 0.73 18.46 -14.90
N ALA A 519 1.14 17.28 -15.38
CA ALA A 519 2.54 16.88 -15.41
C ALA A 519 3.39 17.78 -16.31
N LEU A 520 2.85 18.20 -17.47
CA LEU A 520 3.51 19.20 -18.32
C LEU A 520 3.59 20.56 -17.61
N LEU A 521 2.50 21.03 -17.00
CA LEU A 521 2.49 22.34 -16.33
C LEU A 521 3.38 22.40 -15.08
N GLU A 522 3.64 21.28 -14.41
CA GLU A 522 4.48 21.18 -13.20
C GLU A 522 6.00 21.19 -13.49
N GLN A 523 6.43 21.18 -14.77
CA GLN A 523 7.85 21.13 -15.15
C GLN A 523 8.67 22.29 -14.53
N ARG A 524 9.83 21.97 -13.95
CA ARG A 524 10.50 22.81 -12.95
C ARG A 524 11.60 23.71 -13.50
N ASP A 525 12.41 23.19 -14.40
CA ASP A 525 13.74 23.77 -14.66
C ASP A 525 13.73 24.76 -15.82
N GLU A 526 12.96 24.48 -16.87
CA GLU A 526 12.91 25.27 -18.11
C GLU A 526 11.47 25.70 -18.46
N PRO A 527 11.28 26.83 -19.15
CA PRO A 527 10.00 27.16 -19.75
C PRO A 527 9.57 26.07 -20.73
N LEU A 528 8.26 25.88 -20.87
CA LEU A 528 7.73 24.93 -21.83
C LEU A 528 8.15 25.33 -23.25
N SER A 529 8.71 24.37 -23.99
CA SER A 529 9.05 24.52 -25.41
C SER A 529 7.80 24.67 -26.27
N ASP A 530 7.95 25.20 -27.49
CA ASP A 530 6.85 25.36 -28.46
C ASP A 530 6.13 24.03 -28.75
N PHE A 531 6.88 22.93 -28.75
CA PHE A 531 6.36 21.58 -28.91
C PHE A 531 5.48 21.19 -27.72
N GLN A 532 5.94 21.43 -26.49
CA GLN A 532 5.15 21.12 -25.29
C GLN A 532 3.89 21.99 -25.21
N TRP A 533 3.95 23.23 -25.67
CA TRP A 533 2.76 24.08 -25.80
C TRP A 533 1.76 23.55 -26.82
N GLU A 534 2.22 22.91 -27.89
CA GLU A 534 1.35 22.23 -28.84
C GLU A 534 0.63 21.03 -28.18
N LEU A 535 1.35 20.20 -27.44
CA LEU A 535 0.75 19.11 -26.69
C LEU A 535 -0.25 19.61 -25.64
N VAL A 536 0.10 20.69 -24.93
CA VAL A 536 -0.82 21.38 -24.00
C VAL A 536 -2.07 21.89 -24.73
N ALA A 537 -1.95 22.43 -25.95
CA ALA A 537 -3.10 22.86 -26.75
C ALA A 537 -4.04 21.68 -27.05
N LYS A 538 -3.49 20.53 -27.44
CA LYS A 538 -4.25 19.29 -27.72
C LYS A 538 -4.97 18.77 -26.46
N LEU A 539 -4.29 18.71 -25.32
CA LEU A 539 -4.87 18.27 -24.05
C LEU A 539 -5.98 19.21 -23.55
N VAL A 540 -5.74 20.53 -23.57
CA VAL A 540 -6.73 21.54 -23.18
C VAL A 540 -7.96 21.47 -24.09
N HIS A 541 -7.76 21.36 -25.40
CA HIS A 541 -8.84 21.23 -26.36
C HIS A 541 -9.65 19.95 -26.15
N SER A 542 -8.98 18.81 -25.95
CA SER A 542 -9.62 17.53 -25.63
C SER A 542 -10.51 17.63 -24.39
N ILE A 543 -10.04 18.26 -23.31
CA ILE A 543 -10.83 18.51 -22.09
C ILE A 543 -12.07 19.36 -22.40
N ARG A 544 -11.91 20.42 -23.21
CA ARG A 544 -13.01 21.32 -23.59
C ARG A 544 -14.07 20.65 -24.49
N LEU A 545 -13.73 19.61 -25.22
CA LEU A 545 -14.68 18.89 -26.09
C LEU A 545 -15.65 17.98 -25.32
N VAL A 546 -15.26 17.45 -24.15
CA VAL A 546 -16.02 16.44 -23.39
C VAL A 546 -17.48 16.86 -23.14
N MET A 547 -18.46 16.01 -23.46
CA MET A 547 -19.89 16.27 -23.22
C MET A 547 -20.25 16.26 -21.73
N THR A 548 -21.18 17.13 -21.31
CA THR A 548 -21.65 17.22 -19.92
C THR A 548 -23.16 17.26 -19.83
N SER A 549 -23.77 16.46 -18.95
CA SER A 549 -25.21 16.49 -18.65
C SER A 549 -25.59 17.46 -17.53
N VAL A 550 -24.60 18.03 -16.82
CA VAL A 550 -24.83 18.84 -15.60
C VAL A 550 -24.61 20.31 -15.92
N LYS A 551 -25.55 21.17 -15.51
CA LYS A 551 -25.39 22.63 -15.58
C LYS A 551 -24.14 23.05 -14.77
N PRO A 552 -23.35 24.04 -15.23
CA PRO A 552 -22.20 24.51 -14.48
C PRO A 552 -22.62 24.92 -13.06
N LEU A 553 -21.94 24.40 -12.04
CA LEU A 553 -22.16 24.84 -10.66
C LEU A 553 -21.88 26.34 -10.55
N PRO A 554 -22.60 27.10 -9.71
CA PRO A 554 -22.37 28.55 -9.59
C PRO A 554 -20.97 28.87 -9.07
N LYS A 555 -20.39 28.05 -8.19
CA LYS A 555 -19.04 28.19 -7.64
C LYS A 555 -18.15 27.01 -8.04
N MET A 556 -16.84 27.23 -8.06
CA MET A 556 -15.85 26.17 -8.25
C MET A 556 -15.95 25.16 -7.11
N PRO A 557 -16.18 23.86 -7.38
CA PRO A 557 -16.16 22.84 -6.34
C PRO A 557 -14.72 22.61 -5.91
N VAL A 558 -14.36 23.08 -4.73
CA VAL A 558 -13.01 22.90 -4.17
C VAL A 558 -13.09 21.95 -2.99
N ASN A 559 -12.49 20.77 -3.13
CA ASN A 559 -12.34 19.80 -2.06
C ASN A 559 -10.84 19.61 -1.76
N PRO A 560 -10.39 19.74 -0.50
CA PRO A 560 -8.99 19.48 -0.12
C PRO A 560 -8.52 18.05 -0.42
N GLU A 561 -9.42 17.11 -0.65
CA GLU A 561 -9.12 15.73 -1.04
C GLU A 561 -9.04 15.53 -2.56
N ASP A 562 -9.62 16.44 -3.35
CA ASP A 562 -9.58 16.31 -4.80
C ASP A 562 -8.16 16.58 -5.34
N ALA A 563 -7.75 15.79 -6.33
CA ALA A 563 -6.55 16.01 -7.10
C ALA A 563 -6.61 17.35 -7.87
N VAL A 564 -5.47 18.03 -8.00
CA VAL A 564 -5.40 19.31 -8.71
C VAL A 564 -5.79 19.14 -10.19
N GLY A 565 -5.49 18.00 -10.82
CA GLY A 565 -5.93 17.70 -12.19
C GLY A 565 -7.46 17.73 -12.35
N LYS A 566 -8.21 17.24 -11.36
CA LYS A 566 -9.68 17.30 -11.34
C LYS A 566 -10.20 18.73 -11.26
N LEU A 567 -9.56 19.57 -10.45
CA LEU A 567 -9.87 20.99 -10.37
C LEU A 567 -9.54 21.70 -11.69
N LEU A 568 -8.40 21.39 -12.31
CA LEU A 568 -8.02 21.96 -13.61
C LEU A 568 -9.04 21.58 -14.69
N PHE A 569 -9.48 20.32 -14.74
CA PHE A 569 -10.51 19.86 -15.67
C PHE A 569 -11.79 20.67 -15.56
N PHE A 570 -12.30 20.86 -14.33
CA PHE A 570 -13.48 21.67 -14.09
C PHE A 570 -13.27 23.13 -14.47
N LEU A 571 -12.10 23.71 -14.19
CA LEU A 571 -11.79 25.10 -14.53
C LEU A 571 -11.79 25.34 -16.05
N LEU A 572 -11.16 24.45 -16.81
CA LEU A 572 -11.08 24.54 -18.28
C LEU A 572 -12.45 24.37 -18.94
N ARG A 573 -13.32 23.54 -18.34
CA ARG A 573 -14.71 23.36 -18.79
C ARG A 573 -15.60 24.58 -18.53
N ARG A 574 -15.24 25.44 -17.58
CA ARG A 574 -15.94 26.71 -17.29
C ARG A 574 -15.48 27.87 -18.17
N SER A 575 -14.19 27.86 -18.55
CA SER A 575 -13.53 28.99 -19.20
C SER A 575 -13.62 28.85 -20.72
N GLN A 576 -14.66 29.45 -21.32
CA GLN A 576 -14.80 29.55 -22.78
C GLN A 576 -14.14 30.83 -23.31
N GLU A 577 -14.90 31.89 -23.59
CA GLU A 577 -14.37 33.15 -24.16
C GLU A 577 -13.78 34.11 -23.12
N LYS A 578 -14.29 34.08 -21.88
CA LYS A 578 -13.77 34.82 -20.73
C LYS A 578 -13.55 33.85 -19.59
N TYR A 579 -12.34 33.83 -19.04
CA TYR A 579 -12.03 32.94 -17.93
C TYR A 579 -12.68 33.41 -16.62
N ASP A 580 -13.03 32.43 -15.77
CA ASP A 580 -13.58 32.67 -14.44
C ASP A 580 -12.43 32.95 -13.46
N GLY A 581 -12.17 34.23 -13.19
CA GLY A 581 -11.06 34.67 -12.34
C GLY A 581 -11.14 34.18 -10.90
N GLU A 582 -12.34 34.10 -10.32
CA GLU A 582 -12.54 33.57 -8.97
C GLU A 582 -12.25 32.07 -8.91
N ALA A 583 -12.74 31.31 -9.89
CA ALA A 583 -12.44 29.88 -9.99
C ALA A 583 -10.95 29.62 -10.24
N LEU A 584 -10.31 30.41 -11.10
CA LEU A 584 -8.87 30.33 -11.36
C LEU A 584 -8.06 30.58 -10.09
N LEU A 585 -8.39 31.63 -9.33
CA LEU A 585 -7.74 31.93 -8.04
C LEU A 585 -7.89 30.76 -7.05
N ALA A 586 -9.07 30.16 -6.99
CA ALA A 586 -9.32 29.02 -6.10
C ALA A 586 -8.45 27.80 -6.46
N VAL A 587 -8.29 27.50 -7.76
CA VAL A 587 -7.40 26.42 -8.22
C VAL A 587 -5.92 26.74 -7.94
N LEU A 588 -5.50 27.99 -8.15
CA LEU A 588 -4.12 28.42 -7.83
C LEU A 588 -3.80 28.28 -6.34
N LYS A 589 -4.74 28.60 -5.45
CA LYS A 589 -4.62 28.38 -4.00
C LYS A 589 -4.46 26.89 -3.69
N GLU A 590 -5.27 26.01 -4.29
CA GLU A 590 -5.12 24.56 -4.09
C GLU A 590 -3.84 23.98 -4.68
N LEU A 591 -3.37 24.51 -5.81
CA LEU A 591 -2.10 24.15 -6.41
C LEU A 591 -0.95 24.46 -5.44
N LEU A 592 -0.93 25.66 -4.83
CA LEU A 592 0.09 26.04 -3.85
C LEU A 592 0.08 25.09 -2.65
N ALA A 593 -1.09 24.84 -2.07
CA ALA A 593 -1.22 23.96 -0.91
C ALA A 593 -0.83 22.51 -1.21
N THR A 594 -1.17 22.01 -2.40
CA THR A 594 -0.73 20.68 -2.87
C THR A 594 0.79 20.63 -2.99
N ARG A 595 1.41 21.69 -3.49
CA ARG A 595 2.87 21.78 -3.60
C ARG A 595 3.55 21.82 -2.22
N VAL A 596 3.00 22.56 -1.26
CA VAL A 596 3.47 22.55 0.14
C VAL A 596 3.37 21.14 0.72
N HIS A 597 2.23 20.47 0.54
CA HIS A 597 2.03 19.11 1.03
C HIS A 597 3.03 18.11 0.40
N LYS A 598 3.23 18.16 -0.93
CA LYS A 598 4.27 17.37 -1.63
C LYS A 598 5.67 17.68 -1.08
N PHE A 599 5.99 18.95 -0.81
CA PHE A 599 7.31 19.35 -0.30
C PHE A 599 7.59 18.81 1.10
N ILE A 600 6.57 18.80 1.98
CA ILE A 600 6.65 18.16 3.30
C ILE A 600 6.85 16.66 3.15
N ARG A 601 6.05 15.99 2.33
CA ARG A 601 6.09 14.51 2.17
C ARG A 601 7.42 14.01 1.60
N PHE A 602 7.96 14.67 0.59
CA PHE A 602 9.14 14.18 -0.14
C PHE A 602 10.44 14.88 0.25
N ASN A 603 10.40 16.00 0.98
CA ASN A 603 11.61 16.73 1.37
C ASN A 603 11.43 17.52 2.67
N GLU A 604 11.00 16.82 3.72
CA GLU A 604 10.69 17.39 5.03
C GLU A 604 11.83 18.24 5.59
N ALA A 605 13.09 17.77 5.49
CA ALA A 605 14.25 18.48 6.02
C ALA A 605 14.45 19.87 5.37
N ARG A 606 14.36 19.96 4.03
CA ARG A 606 14.46 21.26 3.33
C ARG A 606 13.25 22.15 3.60
N TYR A 607 12.07 21.57 3.77
CA TYR A 607 10.88 22.31 4.18
C TYR A 607 11.06 22.92 5.57
N LEU A 608 11.48 22.14 6.57
CA LEU A 608 11.72 22.62 7.93
C LEU A 608 12.83 23.68 7.98
N ALA A 609 13.88 23.55 7.17
CA ALA A 609 14.92 24.57 7.02
C ALA A 609 14.40 25.86 6.35
N LEU A 610 13.53 25.74 5.35
CA LEU A 610 12.87 26.89 4.74
C LEU A 610 11.98 27.60 5.75
N VAL A 611 11.17 26.87 6.52
CA VAL A 611 10.32 27.41 7.57
C VAL A 611 11.19 28.13 8.59
N GLU A 612 12.21 27.49 9.15
CA GLU A 612 13.11 28.12 10.12
C GLU A 612 13.68 29.46 9.64
N ARG A 613 14.20 29.52 8.41
CA ARG A 613 14.75 30.76 7.84
C ARG A 613 13.68 31.80 7.55
N MET A 614 12.52 31.37 7.06
CA MET A 614 11.37 32.26 6.77
C MET A 614 10.88 32.93 8.05
N VAL A 615 10.75 32.14 9.10
CA VAL A 615 10.24 32.59 10.38
C VAL A 615 11.38 33.36 11.10
N GLY A 616 12.66 33.09 10.80
CA GLY A 616 13.81 33.89 11.23
C GLY A 616 14.37 33.44 12.58
N TYR A 617 14.30 32.15 12.86
CA TYR A 617 14.84 31.55 14.08
C TYR A 617 16.37 31.53 14.02
N THR A 618 17.03 32.09 15.04
CA THR A 618 18.48 32.36 15.08
C THR A 618 19.16 31.84 16.35
N HIS A 619 18.44 31.15 17.23
CA HIS A 619 19.01 30.62 18.47
C HIS A 619 19.83 29.36 18.17
N GLU A 620 21.05 29.31 18.67
CA GLU A 620 21.91 28.14 18.55
C GLU A 620 21.38 27.00 19.43
N SER A 621 21.36 25.78 18.90
CA SER A 621 20.94 24.57 19.62
C SER A 621 22.03 24.06 20.55
N VAL A 622 22.62 24.95 21.33
CA VAL A 622 23.63 24.64 22.32
C VAL A 622 23.21 25.28 23.63
N VAL A 623 23.03 24.44 24.63
CA VAL A 623 22.71 24.87 26.00
C VAL A 623 23.82 24.31 26.88
N GLU A 624 24.63 25.22 27.44
CA GLU A 624 25.75 24.89 28.33
C GLU A 624 25.22 24.32 29.65
N ASP A 625 24.31 25.05 30.33
CA ASP A 625 23.60 24.60 31.54
C ASP A 625 22.22 24.02 31.18
N ALA A 626 21.97 22.74 31.45
CA ALA A 626 20.73 22.08 31.06
C ALA A 626 19.47 22.73 31.66
N PHE A 627 19.57 23.53 32.72
CA PHE A 627 18.43 24.22 33.33
C PHE A 627 18.16 25.62 32.75
N ASP A 628 19.03 26.12 31.87
CA ASP A 628 18.77 27.38 31.19
C ASP A 628 17.52 27.27 30.29
N PRO A 629 16.64 28.28 30.30
CA PRO A 629 15.44 28.27 29.48
C PRO A 629 15.81 28.37 28.00
N HIS A 630 15.41 27.38 27.21
CA HIS A 630 15.61 27.40 25.77
C HIS A 630 14.49 28.16 25.06
N ALA A 631 14.79 28.81 23.92
CA ALA A 631 13.80 29.59 23.16
C ALA A 631 12.60 28.76 22.67
N LEU A 632 12.74 27.43 22.56
CA LEU A 632 11.64 26.52 22.21
C LEU A 632 10.81 26.07 23.42
N ASP A 633 11.28 26.33 24.65
CA ASP A 633 10.57 26.06 25.91
C ASP A 633 9.58 27.19 26.25
N GLN A 634 9.82 28.40 25.75
CA GLN A 634 8.97 29.56 26.00
C GLN A 634 8.20 29.95 24.73
N ASP A 635 6.91 30.24 24.84
CA ASP A 635 6.09 30.76 23.72
C ASP A 635 6.38 32.26 23.50
N VAL A 636 7.66 32.62 23.33
CA VAL A 636 8.17 34.02 23.35
C VAL A 636 8.55 34.51 21.95
N TRP A 637 8.51 33.64 20.95
CA TRP A 637 9.10 33.90 19.65
C TRP A 637 8.06 34.38 18.62
N ARG A 638 8.27 35.59 18.09
CA ARG A 638 7.43 36.22 17.05
C ARG A 638 8.22 36.48 15.78
N PHE A 639 7.63 36.19 14.63
CA PHE A 639 8.25 36.48 13.33
C PHE A 639 7.63 37.66 12.61
N GLY A 640 8.46 38.39 11.87
CA GLY A 640 8.00 39.55 11.11
C GLY A 640 7.28 39.13 9.83
N ALA A 641 5.95 39.25 9.80
CA ALA A 641 5.11 38.86 8.67
C ALA A 641 5.63 39.35 7.30
N LYS A 642 5.98 40.64 7.19
CA LYS A 642 6.53 41.22 5.94
C LYS A 642 7.90 40.66 5.55
N LYS A 643 8.74 40.32 6.54
CA LYS A 643 10.06 39.72 6.28
C LYS A 643 9.90 38.26 5.81
N ALA A 644 9.01 37.52 6.45
CA ALA A 644 8.67 36.16 6.07
C ALA A 644 8.12 36.07 4.64
N GLY A 645 7.17 36.94 4.27
CA GLY A 645 6.63 37.00 2.91
C GLY A 645 7.69 37.31 1.85
N ARG A 646 8.54 38.33 2.09
CA ARG A 646 9.64 38.68 1.18
C ARG A 646 10.66 37.55 1.04
N PHE A 647 11.07 36.93 2.15
CA PHE A 647 12.00 35.80 2.12
C PHE A 647 11.40 34.64 1.33
N ALA A 648 10.18 34.22 1.66
CA ALA A 648 9.51 33.10 1.02
C ALA A 648 9.38 33.30 -0.50
N ALA A 649 9.06 34.53 -0.96
CA ALA A 649 8.97 34.87 -2.37
C ALA A 649 10.32 34.75 -3.13
N THR A 650 11.45 34.91 -2.46
CA THR A 650 12.78 34.76 -3.09
C THR A 650 13.28 33.31 -3.16
N THR A 651 12.54 32.37 -2.58
CA THR A 651 12.97 30.96 -2.54
C THR A 651 12.75 30.24 -3.86
N SER A 652 13.58 29.24 -4.14
CA SER A 652 13.41 28.35 -5.30
C SER A 652 12.08 27.59 -5.25
N PHE A 653 11.52 27.36 -4.05
CA PHE A 653 10.18 26.78 -3.87
C PHE A 653 9.11 27.66 -4.52
N PHE A 654 9.12 28.97 -4.23
CA PHE A 654 8.14 29.90 -4.77
C PHE A 654 8.34 30.15 -6.27
N GLN A 655 9.58 30.33 -6.72
CA GLN A 655 9.88 30.50 -8.16
C GLN A 655 9.33 29.34 -8.99
N ALA A 656 9.46 28.11 -8.49
CA ALA A 656 8.94 26.94 -9.19
C ALA A 656 7.41 26.81 -9.09
N PHE A 657 6.77 27.36 -8.05
CA PHE A 657 5.31 27.51 -7.99
C PHE A 657 4.82 28.56 -8.98
N GLU A 658 5.46 29.74 -9.00
CA GLU A 658 5.11 30.87 -9.86
C GLU A 658 5.16 30.47 -11.35
N ARG A 659 6.19 29.74 -11.78
CA ARG A 659 6.26 29.18 -13.14
C ARG A 659 5.07 28.29 -13.47
N CYS A 660 4.75 27.34 -12.60
CA CYS A 660 3.63 26.43 -12.80
C CYS A 660 2.28 27.17 -12.81
N ALA A 661 2.11 28.15 -11.91
CA ALA A 661 0.93 29.00 -11.85
C ALA A 661 0.75 29.82 -13.13
N ASN A 662 1.81 30.45 -13.65
CA ASN A 662 1.77 31.21 -14.89
C ASN A 662 1.45 30.31 -16.10
N ASN A 663 2.00 29.09 -16.16
CA ASN A 663 1.65 28.12 -17.19
C ASN A 663 0.14 27.78 -17.14
N LEU A 664 -0.40 27.52 -15.94
CA LEU A 664 -1.83 27.25 -15.74
C LEU A 664 -2.70 28.44 -16.14
N ILE A 665 -2.30 29.67 -15.77
CA ILE A 665 -3.02 30.89 -16.14
C ILE A 665 -3.07 31.03 -17.67
N ARG A 666 -1.96 30.78 -18.39
CA ARG A 666 -1.93 30.80 -19.86
C ARG A 666 -2.91 29.78 -20.46
N CYS A 667 -2.96 28.55 -19.94
CA CYS A 667 -3.89 27.51 -20.41
C CYS A 667 -5.36 27.91 -20.31
N VAL A 668 -5.69 28.71 -19.30
CA VAL A 668 -7.06 29.12 -18.99
C VAL A 668 -7.44 30.41 -19.71
N ALA A 669 -6.53 31.38 -19.74
CA ALA A 669 -6.79 32.72 -20.28
C ALA A 669 -6.61 32.83 -21.81
N VAL A 670 -5.81 31.96 -22.42
CA VAL A 670 -5.52 32.00 -23.86
C VAL A 670 -6.26 30.86 -24.59
N SER A 671 -6.63 31.11 -25.84
CA SER A 671 -7.20 30.08 -26.70
C SER A 671 -6.11 29.08 -27.15
N PRO A 672 -6.38 27.75 -27.19
CA PRO A 672 -5.42 26.74 -27.61
C PRO A 672 -4.77 27.01 -28.97
N LYS A 673 -5.54 27.56 -29.92
CA LYS A 673 -5.04 27.93 -31.26
C LYS A 673 -4.02 29.08 -31.25
N LYS A 674 -3.88 29.78 -30.12
CA LYS A 674 -3.04 30.97 -29.95
C LYS A 674 -1.97 30.81 -28.88
N PHE A 675 -1.72 29.60 -28.37
CA PHE A 675 -0.66 29.41 -27.38
C PHE A 675 0.73 29.76 -27.92
N LYS A 676 0.97 29.68 -29.23
CA LYS A 676 2.23 30.07 -29.89
C LYS A 676 2.34 31.58 -30.20
N ASP A 677 1.32 32.38 -29.89
CA ASP A 677 1.29 33.82 -30.16
C ASP A 677 1.76 34.61 -28.94
N ASP A 678 3.05 35.00 -28.94
CA ASP A 678 3.66 35.79 -27.86
C ASP A 678 3.14 37.23 -27.77
N THR A 679 2.28 37.66 -28.71
CA THR A 679 1.63 38.98 -28.63
C THR A 679 0.35 38.97 -27.78
N GLN A 680 -0.10 37.80 -27.34
CA GLN A 680 -1.25 37.65 -26.43
C GLN A 680 -0.92 38.22 -25.03
N VAL A 681 -1.77 39.12 -24.53
CA VAL A 681 -1.66 39.62 -23.14
C VAL A 681 -2.18 38.54 -22.20
N VAL A 682 -1.27 37.85 -21.51
CA VAL A 682 -1.60 36.85 -20.47
C VAL A 682 -1.50 37.53 -19.10
N PRO A 683 -2.54 37.45 -18.26
CA PRO A 683 -2.47 38.00 -16.92
C PRO A 683 -1.41 37.26 -16.09
N THR A 684 -0.65 38.01 -15.31
CA THR A 684 0.38 37.45 -14.43
C THR A 684 -0.23 36.89 -13.14
N LEU A 685 0.49 36.00 -12.44
CA LEU A 685 0.09 35.53 -11.11
C LEU A 685 -0.22 36.69 -10.15
N GLN A 686 0.55 37.78 -10.21
CA GLN A 686 0.36 38.93 -9.32
C GLN A 686 -0.90 39.75 -9.66
N GLU A 687 -1.35 39.75 -10.92
CA GLU A 687 -2.61 40.38 -11.33
C GLU A 687 -3.82 39.52 -10.93
N VAL A 688 -3.70 38.20 -11.01
CA VAL A 688 -4.77 37.26 -10.61
C VAL A 688 -4.84 37.09 -9.08
N TRP A 689 -3.69 37.13 -8.39
CA TRP A 689 -3.56 36.95 -6.95
C TRP A 689 -2.60 37.99 -6.32
N PRO A 690 -3.06 39.24 -6.10
CA PRO A 690 -2.21 40.32 -5.59
C PRO A 690 -1.60 40.05 -4.21
N THR A 691 -2.29 39.31 -3.36
CA THR A 691 -1.86 38.97 -1.99
C THR A 691 -1.01 37.69 -1.90
N CYS A 692 -0.59 37.11 -3.03
CA CYS A 692 0.08 35.81 -3.06
C CYS A 692 1.34 35.75 -2.16
N THR A 693 2.17 36.79 -2.21
CA THR A 693 3.41 36.85 -1.41
C THR A 693 3.16 37.03 0.09
N GLU A 694 2.04 37.64 0.47
CA GLU A 694 1.63 37.82 1.87
C GLU A 694 0.97 36.56 2.43
N GLU A 695 0.20 35.84 1.60
CA GLU A 695 -0.45 34.58 1.98
C GLU A 695 0.52 33.39 1.96
N LEU A 696 1.60 33.44 1.17
CA LEU A 696 2.54 32.31 1.01
C LEU A 696 3.06 31.72 2.34
N PRO A 697 3.49 32.51 3.35
CA PRO A 697 3.85 31.96 4.65
C PRO A 697 2.69 31.26 5.37
N LYS A 698 1.45 31.75 5.21
CA LYS A 698 0.26 31.11 5.79
C LYS A 698 0.09 29.69 5.23
N PHE A 699 0.25 29.54 3.91
CA PHE A 699 0.21 28.24 3.24
C PHE A 699 1.34 27.31 3.70
N LEU A 700 2.55 27.85 3.90
CA LEU A 700 3.69 27.07 4.40
C LEU A 700 3.48 26.57 5.83
N LEU A 701 2.83 27.35 6.69
CA LEU A 701 2.54 26.98 8.08
C LEU A 701 1.32 26.05 8.21
N LEU A 702 0.33 26.18 7.32
CA LEU A 702 -0.83 25.29 7.22
C LEU A 702 -0.48 24.00 6.45
N GLN A 703 0.30 23.13 7.10
CA GLN A 703 0.88 21.89 6.54
C GLN A 703 -0.10 20.96 5.82
N LYS A 704 -1.37 20.90 6.26
CA LYS A 704 -2.41 20.03 5.69
C LYS A 704 -3.35 20.85 4.81
N ARG A 705 -3.66 20.34 3.61
CA ARG A 705 -4.65 20.96 2.72
C ARG A 705 -6.00 21.20 3.41
N SER A 706 -6.44 20.23 4.21
CA SER A 706 -7.70 20.27 4.98
C SER A 706 -7.72 21.29 6.12
N ALA A 707 -6.58 21.80 6.57
CA ALA A 707 -6.52 22.81 7.65
C ALA A 707 -7.17 24.15 7.27
N ARG A 708 -7.42 24.38 5.98
CA ARG A 708 -8.08 25.56 5.41
C ARG A 708 -9.59 25.40 5.29
N TYR A 709 -10.11 24.25 5.67
CA TYR A 709 -11.50 23.89 5.49
C TYR A 709 -12.14 23.47 6.81
N ARG A 710 -13.46 23.66 6.90
CA ARG A 710 -14.33 23.06 7.91
C ARG A 710 -15.23 22.03 7.26
N ILE A 711 -15.55 20.98 8.00
CA ILE A 711 -16.50 19.96 7.58
C ILE A 711 -17.92 20.45 7.90
N VAL A 712 -18.76 20.56 6.87
CA VAL A 712 -20.20 20.80 6.99
C VAL A 712 -20.92 19.53 6.59
N ARG A 713 -21.70 18.97 7.52
CA ARG A 713 -22.52 17.78 7.25
C ARG A 713 -23.91 18.24 6.87
N ASP A 714 -24.37 17.81 5.70
CA ASP A 714 -25.73 18.12 5.26
C ASP A 714 -26.72 17.20 5.98
N ALA A 715 -27.53 17.76 6.87
CA ALA A 715 -28.42 16.99 7.74
C ALA A 715 -29.58 16.32 6.98
N ALA A 716 -29.82 16.70 5.72
CA ALA A 716 -30.92 16.21 4.89
C ALA A 716 -30.52 15.08 3.92
N ALA A 717 -29.24 14.77 3.75
CA ALA A 717 -28.77 13.73 2.84
C ALA A 717 -28.62 12.39 3.61
N ALA A 718 -29.37 11.37 3.19
CA ALA A 718 -29.38 10.03 3.82
C ALA A 718 -27.98 9.35 3.89
N ASP A 719 -27.04 9.78 3.05
CA ASP A 719 -25.68 9.22 2.94
C ASP A 719 -24.56 10.03 3.65
N GLY A 720 -24.88 11.06 4.44
CA GLY A 720 -23.86 11.75 5.25
C GLY A 720 -22.72 12.39 4.44
N LYS A 721 -23.01 12.87 3.22
CA LYS A 721 -22.03 13.50 2.33
C LYS A 721 -21.30 14.65 3.02
N ILE A 722 -19.98 14.53 3.14
CA ILE A 722 -19.11 15.55 3.74
C ILE A 722 -18.94 16.68 2.73
N ASN A 723 -19.40 17.89 3.09
CA ASN A 723 -19.12 19.09 2.33
C ASN A 723 -17.97 19.86 3.02
N TRP A 724 -16.99 20.29 2.23
CA TRP A 724 -15.88 21.11 2.70
C TRP A 724 -16.17 22.57 2.38
N GLU A 725 -16.09 23.43 3.39
CA GLU A 725 -16.17 24.87 3.24
C GLU A 725 -14.88 25.52 3.70
N LEU A 726 -14.42 26.57 3.01
CA LEU A 726 -13.28 27.35 3.47
C LEU A 726 -13.56 27.89 4.87
N ASN A 727 -12.60 27.73 5.78
CA ASN A 727 -12.65 28.32 7.11
C ASN A 727 -12.00 29.72 7.11
N HIS A 728 -12.15 30.43 8.23
CA HIS A 728 -11.63 31.80 8.39
C HIS A 728 -10.13 31.87 8.73
N THR A 729 -9.42 30.73 8.78
CA THR A 729 -8.02 30.71 9.25
C THR A 729 -7.07 31.45 8.29
N LEU A 730 -7.36 31.46 6.99
CA LEU A 730 -6.59 32.25 6.02
C LEU A 730 -6.87 33.76 6.10
N ASP A 731 -8.02 34.14 6.67
CA ASP A 731 -8.42 35.54 6.85
C ASP A 731 -7.67 36.18 8.03
N GLU A 732 -7.12 35.39 8.95
CA GLU A 732 -6.29 35.87 10.06
C GLU A 732 -4.95 36.44 9.57
N ASP A 733 -4.47 37.51 10.21
CA ASP A 733 -3.15 38.07 9.93
C ASP A 733 -2.04 37.09 10.31
N LEU A 734 -0.91 37.16 9.59
CA LEU A 734 0.21 36.22 9.77
C LEU A 734 0.90 36.35 11.14
N ASP A 735 0.71 37.47 11.82
CA ASP A 735 1.16 37.73 13.20
C ASP A 735 0.13 37.28 14.26
N SER A 736 -0.93 36.55 13.87
CA SER A 736 -1.86 35.96 14.83
C SER A 736 -1.18 34.88 15.68
N ALA A 737 -1.70 34.69 16.90
CA ALA A 737 -1.25 33.63 17.81
C ALA A 737 -1.38 32.23 17.19
N THR A 738 -2.31 32.04 16.24
CA THR A 738 -2.50 30.79 15.50
C THR A 738 -1.24 30.44 14.69
N TYR A 739 -0.73 31.38 13.89
CA TYR A 739 0.45 31.17 13.06
C TYR A 739 1.75 31.12 13.87
N GLU A 740 1.86 31.89 14.97
CA GLU A 740 2.97 31.77 15.93
C GLU A 740 3.04 30.35 16.50
N LYS A 741 1.91 29.80 16.93
CA LYS A 741 1.83 28.43 17.47
C LYS A 741 2.21 27.38 16.42
N LEU A 742 1.73 27.53 15.19
CA LEU A 742 2.07 26.62 14.08
C LEU A 742 3.57 26.65 13.76
N ALA A 743 4.18 27.84 13.72
CA ALA A 743 5.61 27.99 13.51
C ALA A 743 6.42 27.34 14.65
N MET A 744 6.01 27.55 15.91
CA MET A 744 6.67 26.94 17.07
C MET A 744 6.58 25.41 17.04
N GLN A 745 5.43 24.84 16.65
CA GLN A 745 5.29 23.39 16.47
C GLN A 745 6.25 22.84 15.42
N LEU A 746 6.44 23.54 14.30
CA LEU A 746 7.37 23.15 13.24
C LEU A 746 8.84 23.26 13.69
N LEU A 747 9.20 24.31 14.42
CA LEU A 747 10.55 24.46 14.98
C LEU A 747 10.85 23.36 16.00
N ARG A 748 9.90 23.04 16.89
CA ARG A 748 10.03 21.93 17.84
C ARG A 748 10.19 20.59 17.12
N ARG A 749 9.48 20.38 16.01
CA ARG A 749 9.64 19.18 15.17
C ARG A 749 11.03 19.09 14.55
N LYS A 750 11.56 20.20 14.02
CA LYS A 750 12.92 20.26 13.47
C LYS A 750 13.99 19.92 14.52
N TYR A 751 13.82 20.44 15.72
CA TYR A 751 14.77 20.30 16.82
C TYR A 751 14.39 19.20 17.81
N ASP A 752 13.59 18.21 17.41
CA ASP A 752 13.08 17.20 18.34
C ASP A 752 14.20 16.36 18.96
N ALA A 753 15.23 15.99 18.19
CA ALA A 753 16.39 15.28 18.71
C ALA A 753 17.11 16.08 19.82
N PHE A 754 17.40 17.35 19.56
CA PHE A 754 17.99 18.25 20.55
C PHE A 754 17.08 18.41 21.78
N LEU A 755 15.77 18.57 21.60
CA LEU A 755 14.83 18.70 22.71
C LEU A 755 14.72 17.42 23.55
N ARG A 756 14.82 16.23 22.94
CA ARG A 756 14.89 14.95 23.66
C ARG A 756 16.18 14.86 24.46
N GLU A 757 17.32 15.17 23.85
CA GLU A 757 18.62 15.20 24.52
C GLU A 757 18.63 16.18 25.69
N LEU A 758 18.11 17.40 25.50
CA LEU A 758 18.01 18.41 26.56
C LEU A 758 17.11 17.93 27.71
N ARG A 759 15.99 17.27 27.41
CA ARG A 759 15.11 16.67 28.43
C ARG A 759 15.81 15.54 29.18
N GLU A 760 16.59 14.72 28.49
CA GLU A 760 17.36 13.64 29.09
C GLU A 760 18.48 14.18 29.99
N ARG A 761 19.25 15.17 29.52
CA ARG A 761 20.25 15.88 30.33
C ARG A 761 19.63 16.48 31.58
N ARG A 762 18.50 17.19 31.46
CA ARG A 762 17.73 17.71 32.60
C ARG A 762 17.31 16.61 33.57
N ALA A 763 16.86 15.46 33.06
CA ALA A 763 16.46 14.33 33.88
C ALA A 763 17.66 13.69 34.61
N ASN A 764 18.79 13.53 33.93
CA ASN A 764 20.02 12.97 34.47
C ASN A 764 20.63 13.87 35.54
N GLU A 765 20.76 15.18 35.27
CA GLU A 765 21.25 16.15 36.25
C GLU A 765 20.29 16.25 37.45
N ALA A 766 18.98 16.23 37.23
CA ALA A 766 18.01 16.18 38.33
C ALA A 766 18.14 14.89 39.15
N ALA A 767 18.40 13.74 38.51
CA ALA A 767 18.64 12.47 39.19
C ALA A 767 19.95 12.48 39.99
N GLU A 768 21.02 13.05 39.44
CA GLU A 768 22.31 13.21 40.11
C GLU A 768 22.20 14.17 41.30
N GLN A 769 21.51 15.30 41.16
CA GLN A 769 21.23 16.20 42.28
C GLN A 769 20.44 15.49 43.39
N ARG A 770 19.43 14.68 43.04
CA ARG A 770 18.69 13.88 44.03
C ARG A 770 19.58 12.84 44.71
N TRP A 771 20.44 12.16 43.96
CA TRP A 771 21.41 11.20 44.48
C TRP A 771 22.45 11.86 45.40
N SER A 772 23.02 12.99 45.00
CA SER A 772 23.94 13.81 45.78
C SER A 772 23.30 14.28 47.10
N ARG A 773 22.04 14.74 47.06
CA ARG A 773 21.27 15.05 48.28
C ARG A 773 21.11 13.82 49.17
N ALA A 774 20.80 12.65 48.63
CA ALA A 774 20.67 11.41 49.41
C ALA A 774 21.99 11.00 50.07
N LEU A 775 23.12 11.08 49.35
CA LEU A 775 24.47 10.86 49.89
C LEU A 775 24.82 11.87 50.98
N LYS A 776 24.52 13.16 50.78
CA LYS A 776 24.74 14.21 51.79
C LYS A 776 23.91 13.96 53.05
N THR A 777 22.67 13.53 52.90
CA THR A 777 21.82 13.13 54.03
C THR A 777 22.42 11.91 54.75
N ALA A 778 22.82 10.85 54.04
CA ALA A 778 23.45 9.68 54.65
C ALA A 778 24.73 10.03 55.44
N ARG A 779 25.57 10.92 54.89
CA ARG A 779 26.83 11.39 55.49
C ARG A 779 26.68 12.52 56.50
N ALA A 780 25.47 12.87 56.94
CA ALA A 780 25.28 13.89 57.97
C ALA A 780 26.09 13.56 59.24
N SER A 781 26.83 14.54 59.78
CA SER A 781 27.77 14.35 60.90
C SER A 781 27.10 14.22 62.27
N SER A 782 25.79 14.47 62.36
CA SER A 782 25.02 14.26 63.59
C SER A 782 23.68 13.59 63.28
N MET A 783 23.14 12.90 64.29
CA MET A 783 21.83 12.31 64.18
C MET A 783 20.75 13.38 64.00
N GLU A 784 20.84 14.51 64.70
CA GLU A 784 19.90 15.63 64.56
C GLU A 784 19.81 16.17 63.12
N ALA A 785 20.96 16.37 62.45
CA ALA A 785 21.00 16.82 61.06
C ALA A 785 20.45 15.76 60.08
N PHE A 786 20.65 14.48 60.38
CA PHE A 786 20.05 13.37 59.61
C PHE A 786 18.53 13.37 59.75
N LEU A 787 18.01 13.51 60.98
CA LEU A 787 16.58 13.53 61.26
C LEU A 787 15.90 14.75 60.63
N GLU A 788 16.50 15.93 60.67
CA GLU A 788 15.96 17.13 60.01
C GLU A 788 15.77 16.92 58.50
N LYS A 789 16.75 16.32 57.83
CA LYS A 789 16.65 16.01 56.38
C LYS A 789 15.69 14.87 56.09
N LEU A 790 15.63 13.85 56.94
CA LEU A 790 14.69 12.74 56.82
C LEU A 790 13.24 13.20 57.03
N ALA A 791 12.99 14.20 57.88
CA ALA A 791 11.66 14.77 58.10
C ALA A 791 11.06 15.45 56.85
N LEU A 792 11.91 15.90 55.92
CA LEU A 792 11.48 16.44 54.62
C LEU A 792 11.00 15.34 53.65
N ILE A 793 11.29 14.06 53.95
CA ILE A 793 10.88 12.91 53.15
C ILE A 793 9.48 12.48 53.59
N ARG A 794 8.52 12.57 52.68
CA ARG A 794 7.08 12.44 52.99
C ARG A 794 6.68 11.06 53.50
N ASP A 795 7.22 10.00 52.90
CA ASP A 795 6.92 8.60 53.21
C ASP A 795 8.06 7.66 52.75
N SER A 796 7.99 6.40 53.19
CA SER A 796 9.00 5.37 52.91
C SER A 796 8.93 4.77 51.49
N ALA A 797 7.88 5.09 50.72
CA ALA A 797 7.72 4.65 49.33
C ALA A 797 8.30 5.66 48.31
N SER A 798 8.53 6.91 48.75
CA SER A 798 9.14 7.98 47.97
C SER A 798 10.49 7.60 47.37
N GLN A 799 10.81 8.22 46.23
CA GLN A 799 12.08 7.96 45.54
C GLN A 799 13.27 8.44 46.38
N GLU A 800 13.11 9.53 47.11
CA GLU A 800 14.10 10.10 48.02
C GLU A 800 14.45 9.13 49.14
N HIS A 801 13.45 8.45 49.74
CA HIS A 801 13.68 7.43 50.76
C HIS A 801 14.44 6.22 50.20
N LYS A 802 14.08 5.76 48.99
CA LYS A 802 14.76 4.64 48.32
C LYS A 802 16.20 4.97 47.93
N LEU A 803 16.45 6.18 47.46
CA LEU A 803 17.81 6.66 47.17
C LEU A 803 18.65 6.77 48.45
N LEU A 804 18.05 7.19 49.57
CA LEU A 804 18.73 7.21 50.87
C LEU A 804 19.11 5.80 51.34
N TRP A 805 18.22 4.82 51.19
CA TRP A 805 18.52 3.40 51.41
C TRP A 805 19.69 2.90 50.55
N LYS A 806 19.66 3.22 49.24
CA LYS A 806 20.73 2.85 48.30
C LYS A 806 22.07 3.52 48.68
N ALA A 807 22.05 4.77 49.11
CA ALA A 807 23.22 5.51 49.58
C ALA A 807 23.84 4.85 50.83
N LEU A 808 23.03 4.52 51.84
CA LEU A 808 23.50 3.85 53.05
C LEU A 808 23.99 2.42 52.77
N LYS A 809 23.36 1.69 51.84
CA LYS A 809 23.85 0.39 51.39
C LYS A 809 25.26 0.48 50.81
N GLN A 810 25.47 1.43 49.90
CA GLN A 810 26.75 1.62 49.23
C GLN A 810 27.84 2.04 50.22
N LEU A 811 27.53 3.00 51.10
CA LEU A 811 28.50 3.54 52.06
C LEU A 811 28.83 2.54 53.19
N GLY A 812 27.90 1.66 53.57
CA GLY A 812 28.14 0.63 54.58
C GLY A 812 28.81 -0.65 54.07
N ALA A 813 28.88 -0.84 52.74
CA ALA A 813 29.54 -1.99 52.13
C ALA A 813 31.06 -1.78 51.90
N GLY A 814 31.58 -0.58 52.18
CA GLY A 814 33.01 -0.27 52.07
C GLY A 814 33.81 -0.70 53.31
N GLU A 815 35.09 -1.03 53.12
CA GLU A 815 35.99 -1.50 54.21
C GLU A 815 36.35 -0.42 55.26
N LYS A 816 35.96 0.84 55.04
CA LYS A 816 36.12 1.94 55.99
C LYS A 816 34.73 2.38 56.45
N ASN A 817 34.52 2.49 57.76
CA ASN A 817 33.33 3.12 58.34
C ASN A 817 33.26 4.61 57.95
N GLU A 818 32.79 4.91 56.73
CA GLU A 818 32.69 6.27 56.18
C GLU A 818 31.49 7.07 56.72
N VAL A 819 30.60 6.41 57.48
CA VAL A 819 29.37 7.01 57.99
C VAL A 819 29.36 6.93 59.51
N GLU A 820 29.45 8.09 60.17
CA GLU A 820 29.23 8.21 61.61
C GLU A 820 27.79 7.82 61.95
N LEU A 821 27.61 7.11 63.06
CA LEU A 821 26.31 6.66 63.57
C LEU A 821 25.51 5.84 62.54
N TYR A 822 26.20 5.09 61.68
CA TYR A 822 25.60 4.31 60.58
C TYR A 822 24.46 3.41 61.04
N GLU A 823 24.70 2.63 62.09
CA GLU A 823 23.72 1.69 62.65
C GLU A 823 22.51 2.39 63.28
N GLU A 824 22.72 3.55 63.92
CA GLU A 824 21.66 4.36 64.50
C GLU A 824 20.78 5.01 63.41
N LYS A 825 21.39 5.47 62.32
CA LYS A 825 20.68 5.99 61.15
C LYS A 825 19.87 4.91 60.45
N LEU A 826 20.43 3.70 60.28
CA LEU A 826 19.72 2.54 59.73
C LEU A 826 18.57 2.11 60.64
N GLU A 827 18.78 2.07 61.95
CA GLU A 827 17.73 1.76 62.92
C GLU A 827 16.54 2.71 62.75
N VAL A 828 16.77 4.02 62.66
CA VAL A 828 15.68 4.99 62.44
C VAL A 828 15.02 4.82 61.08
N LEU A 829 15.79 4.56 60.01
CA LEU A 829 15.26 4.37 58.66
C LEU A 829 14.40 3.09 58.53
N ILE A 830 14.75 2.05 59.29
CA ILE A 830 14.02 0.76 59.32
C ILE A 830 12.74 0.87 60.15
N THR A 831 12.83 1.53 61.30
CA THR A 831 11.83 1.40 62.35
C THR A 831 10.89 2.59 62.46
N GLY A 832 11.29 3.78 61.99
CA GLY A 832 10.64 5.05 62.33
C GLY A 832 10.05 5.87 61.17
N ARG A 833 9.10 6.75 61.53
CA ARG A 833 8.78 8.01 60.84
C ARG A 833 9.02 9.14 61.85
N LEU A 834 9.52 10.28 61.42
CA LEU A 834 9.76 11.41 62.31
C LEU A 834 8.49 12.26 62.49
N GLU A 835 8.12 12.56 63.73
CA GLU A 835 7.11 13.55 64.09
C GLU A 835 7.80 14.71 64.84
N VAL A 836 7.66 15.94 64.34
CA VAL A 836 8.25 17.11 65.00
C VAL A 836 7.28 17.60 66.06
N ARG A 837 7.67 17.56 67.33
CA ARG A 837 6.89 18.12 68.44
C ARG A 837 7.73 19.13 69.21
N ARG A 838 7.29 20.39 69.22
CA ARG A 838 7.92 21.49 69.98
C ARG A 838 9.43 21.69 69.71
N GLY A 839 9.87 21.45 68.48
CA GLY A 839 11.28 21.62 68.09
C GLY A 839 12.18 20.42 68.39
N GLU A 840 11.65 19.37 69.02
CA GLU A 840 12.34 18.10 69.19
C GLU A 840 11.81 17.07 68.17
N PHE A 841 12.71 16.28 67.62
CA PHE A 841 12.41 15.20 66.69
C PHE A 841 12.01 13.95 67.47
N ASP A 842 10.73 13.56 67.42
CA ASP A 842 10.26 12.32 68.02
C ASP A 842 10.21 11.22 66.94
N VAL A 843 10.91 10.11 67.15
CA VAL A 843 10.91 8.98 66.22
C VAL A 843 9.68 8.13 66.51
N VAL A 844 8.64 8.28 65.68
CA VAL A 844 7.40 7.54 65.78
C VAL A 844 7.52 6.25 64.96
N PHE A 845 7.61 5.13 65.66
CA PHE A 845 7.76 3.83 65.02
C PHE A 845 6.55 3.46 64.15
N ASN A 846 6.82 3.03 62.91
CA ASN A 846 5.76 2.73 61.93
C ASN A 846 4.99 1.46 62.34
N ARG A 847 3.78 1.62 62.88
CA ARG A 847 2.85 0.51 63.08
C ARG A 847 2.48 -0.12 61.72
N GLY A 848 3.15 -1.23 61.38
CA GLY A 848 2.73 -2.16 60.31
C GLY A 848 3.39 -2.02 58.94
N ASN A 849 4.55 -1.36 58.82
CA ASN A 849 5.24 -1.16 57.53
C ASN A 849 6.74 -1.55 57.54
N LEU A 850 7.16 -2.49 58.39
CA LEU A 850 8.54 -2.98 58.38
C LEU A 850 8.87 -3.71 57.07
N HIS A 851 10.05 -3.46 56.51
CA HIS A 851 10.51 -4.20 55.33
C HIS A 851 10.76 -5.68 55.72
N PRO A 852 10.34 -6.69 54.94
CA PRO A 852 10.48 -8.10 55.33
C PRO A 852 11.93 -8.57 55.43
N HIS A 853 12.84 -7.91 54.69
CA HIS A 853 14.28 -8.19 54.69
C HIS A 853 15.09 -6.87 54.65
N PRO A 854 15.19 -6.12 55.76
CA PRO A 854 16.03 -4.92 55.82
C PRO A 854 17.53 -5.27 55.69
N ASP A 855 17.90 -6.49 56.09
CA ASP A 855 19.24 -7.12 55.96
C ASP A 855 19.72 -7.26 54.51
N LYS A 856 18.80 -7.36 53.54
CA LYS A 856 19.13 -7.34 52.11
C LYS A 856 19.29 -5.93 51.55
N LEU A 857 18.76 -4.92 52.25
CA LEU A 857 18.76 -3.53 51.81
C LEU A 857 19.99 -2.76 52.26
N ALA A 858 20.57 -3.06 53.41
CA ALA A 858 21.84 -2.49 53.85
C ALA A 858 22.58 -3.48 54.76
N PRO A 859 23.93 -3.51 54.74
CA PRO A 859 24.71 -4.33 55.66
C PRO A 859 24.45 -3.90 57.11
N MET A 860 24.33 -4.88 58.01
CA MET A 860 24.07 -4.65 59.42
C MET A 860 24.83 -5.67 60.26
N SER A 861 25.42 -5.23 61.38
CA SER A 861 26.06 -6.15 62.33
C SER A 861 25.06 -7.12 62.95
N ALA A 862 25.55 -8.27 63.42
CA ALA A 862 24.71 -9.24 64.14
C ALA A 862 24.08 -8.62 65.40
N GLU A 863 24.78 -7.68 66.06
CA GLU A 863 24.29 -6.95 67.24
C GLU A 863 23.10 -6.05 66.88
N LEU A 864 23.20 -5.25 65.81
CA LEU A 864 22.09 -4.44 65.33
C LEU A 864 20.90 -5.30 64.88
N GLN A 865 21.16 -6.42 64.20
CA GLN A 865 20.09 -7.34 63.79
C GLN A 865 19.33 -7.91 65.00
N ALA A 866 20.05 -8.31 66.05
CA ALA A 866 19.45 -8.78 67.30
C ALA A 866 18.65 -7.65 67.99
N LYS A 867 19.21 -6.44 68.06
CA LYS A 867 18.55 -5.25 68.59
C LYS A 867 17.24 -4.93 67.87
N LEU A 868 17.21 -4.99 66.53
CA LEU A 868 16.01 -4.75 65.74
C LEU A 868 14.91 -5.79 66.02
N ARG A 869 15.28 -7.08 66.13
CA ARG A 869 14.33 -8.15 66.48
C ARG A 869 13.79 -7.99 67.91
N GLU A 870 14.63 -7.55 68.84
CA GLU A 870 14.22 -7.22 70.21
C GLU A 870 13.26 -6.03 70.25
N LEU A 871 13.55 -4.95 69.51
CA LEU A 871 12.65 -3.80 69.37
C LEU A 871 11.30 -4.21 68.79
N ARG A 872 11.29 -5.04 67.74
CA ARG A 872 10.05 -5.59 67.17
C ARG A 872 9.22 -6.34 68.21
N ARG A 873 9.85 -7.15 69.07
CA ARG A 873 9.18 -7.88 70.17
C ARG A 873 8.67 -6.94 71.25
N LYS A 874 9.50 -5.98 71.68
CA LYS A 874 9.18 -5.01 72.72
C LYS A 874 7.97 -4.14 72.37
N TYR A 875 7.83 -3.77 71.10
CA TYR A 875 6.77 -2.87 70.63
C TYR A 875 5.66 -3.57 69.84
N ASP A 876 5.67 -4.92 69.80
CA ASP A 876 4.69 -5.78 69.11
C ASP A 876 4.41 -5.33 67.66
N TRP A 877 5.47 -5.09 66.88
CA TRP A 877 5.30 -4.60 65.52
C TRP A 877 4.77 -5.70 64.58
N PRO A 878 3.76 -5.41 63.74
CA PRO A 878 3.22 -6.37 62.79
C PRO A 878 4.28 -6.73 61.73
N ILE A 879 4.48 -8.03 61.49
CA ILE A 879 5.37 -8.54 60.43
C ILE A 879 4.67 -8.49 59.07
N ARG A 880 3.34 -8.63 59.05
CA ARG A 880 2.52 -8.54 57.83
C ARG A 880 1.90 -7.16 57.68
N HIS A 881 1.80 -6.68 56.44
CA HIS A 881 1.13 -5.42 56.17
C HIS A 881 -0.38 -5.57 56.41
N LYS A 882 -0.98 -4.62 57.15
CA LYS A 882 -2.43 -4.55 57.36
C LYS A 882 -2.95 -3.15 57.04
N TYR A 883 -3.86 -3.06 56.08
CA TYR A 883 -4.61 -1.85 55.79
C TYR A 883 -5.63 -1.57 56.91
N ARG A 884 -6.12 -0.32 56.98
CA ARG A 884 -7.13 0.08 57.95
C ARG A 884 -8.44 -0.65 57.67
N ASP A 885 -9.00 -1.31 58.67
CA ASP A 885 -10.23 -2.09 58.54
C ASP A 885 -11.39 -1.22 58.02
N GLY A 886 -12.09 -1.71 56.99
CA GLY A 886 -13.30 -1.09 56.43
C GLY A 886 -13.11 0.12 55.50
N LYS A 887 -11.87 0.51 55.14
CA LYS A 887 -11.62 1.60 54.17
C LYS A 887 -10.45 1.31 53.24
N SER A 888 -10.70 1.36 51.94
CA SER A 888 -9.63 1.42 50.93
C SER A 888 -8.81 2.70 51.07
N ASN A 889 -7.52 2.63 50.74
CA ASN A 889 -6.67 3.81 50.65
C ASN A 889 -7.02 4.68 49.42
N ARG A 890 -6.36 5.83 49.25
CA ARG A 890 -6.61 6.75 48.11
C ARG A 890 -6.41 6.13 46.73
N ASN A 891 -5.70 5.00 46.65
CA ASN A 891 -5.44 4.27 45.41
C ASN A 891 -6.34 3.03 45.26
N GLY A 892 -7.37 2.88 46.12
CA GLY A 892 -8.34 1.79 46.06
C GLY A 892 -7.95 0.50 46.80
N HIS A 893 -6.74 0.38 47.33
CA HIS A 893 -6.27 -0.86 47.98
C HIS A 893 -6.81 -1.04 49.41
N SER A 894 -7.19 -2.27 49.75
CA SER A 894 -7.69 -2.68 51.07
C SER A 894 -7.07 -4.01 51.52
N ASN A 895 -7.50 -4.53 52.68
CA ASN A 895 -7.11 -5.87 53.13
C ASN A 895 -7.61 -6.98 52.18
N ASP A 896 -8.73 -6.75 51.48
CA ASP A 896 -9.33 -7.70 50.54
C ASP A 896 -8.72 -7.58 49.13
N THR A 897 -8.26 -6.39 48.76
CA THR A 897 -7.54 -6.10 47.49
C THR A 897 -6.20 -5.41 47.76
N PRO A 898 -5.22 -6.14 48.32
CA PRO A 898 -3.93 -5.55 48.67
C PRO A 898 -3.12 -5.17 47.42
N SER A 899 -2.36 -4.08 47.50
CA SER A 899 -1.40 -3.70 46.46
C SER A 899 -0.33 -4.78 46.26
N GLU A 900 0.31 -4.85 45.09
CA GLU A 900 1.41 -5.81 44.86
C GLU A 900 2.53 -5.70 45.91
N TRP A 901 2.84 -4.48 46.35
CA TRP A 901 3.82 -4.24 47.40
C TRP A 901 3.39 -4.85 48.74
N ALA A 902 2.10 -4.77 49.08
CA ALA A 902 1.56 -5.38 50.30
C ALA A 902 1.50 -6.91 50.21
N LYS A 903 1.15 -7.48 49.04
CA LYS A 903 1.18 -8.92 48.78
C LYS A 903 2.60 -9.49 48.94
N LYS A 904 3.58 -8.93 48.22
CA LYS A 904 5.00 -9.33 48.33
C LYS A 904 5.55 -9.29 49.76
N ARG A 905 4.99 -8.45 50.63
CA ARG A 905 5.38 -8.35 52.04
C ARG A 905 4.62 -9.31 52.96
N SER A 906 3.34 -9.55 52.70
CA SER A 906 2.49 -10.40 53.53
C SER A 906 2.61 -11.89 53.18
N ASP A 907 3.07 -12.21 51.96
CA ASP A 907 3.16 -13.57 51.41
C ASP A 907 4.59 -14.16 51.46
N ALA A 908 5.55 -13.47 52.08
CA ALA A 908 6.90 -14.00 52.26
C ALA A 908 6.89 -15.16 53.29
N GLU A 909 7.32 -16.35 52.88
CA GLU A 909 7.30 -17.56 53.72
C GLU A 909 8.26 -17.50 54.93
N LYS A 910 9.35 -16.72 54.83
CA LYS A 910 10.29 -16.43 55.92
C LYS A 910 10.74 -14.97 55.87
N THR A 911 10.70 -14.26 57.00
CA THR A 911 11.13 -12.84 57.09
C THR A 911 12.31 -12.66 58.05
N PHE A 912 13.06 -11.55 57.92
CA PHE A 912 14.15 -11.17 58.83
C PHE A 912 13.71 -11.06 60.30
N TRP A 913 12.43 -10.79 60.52
CA TRP A 913 11.81 -10.55 61.82
C TRP A 913 11.37 -11.83 62.55
N GLU A 914 11.42 -12.96 61.85
CA GLU A 914 11.19 -14.29 62.40
C GLU A 914 12.55 -14.82 62.88
N ASP A 915 12.63 -15.18 64.16
CA ASP A 915 13.80 -15.87 64.71
C ASP A 915 13.88 -17.27 64.07
N ASN A 916 15.09 -17.74 63.75
CA ASN A 916 15.29 -19.16 63.42
C ASN A 916 14.87 -20.06 64.59
#